data_AF-A0A935VBD5-F1
#
_entry.id   AF-A0A935VBD5-F1
#
_cell.length_a   1.000
_cell.length_b   1.000
_cell.length_c   1.000
_cell.angle_alpha   90.00
_cell.angle_beta   90.00
_cell.angle_gamma   90.00
#
_symmetry.space_group_name_H-M   'P 1'
#
loop_
_entity.id
_entity.type
_entity.pdbx_description
1 polymer ?
#
loop_
_entity_poly.entity_id
_entity_poly.type
_entity_poly.pdbx_seq_one_letter_code
_entity_poly.pdbx_strand_id
1 'polypeptide(L)'
;MRAIKILVCSAFIMGCAGISLYNSGAVSGQGGGSSLSAPTGIIASDNKYNNKVRVEWDAIRGATSYRIFRNTLDNAATATEVGTTPANTFLDMAAAPGQTLFYWVRAENASGVSVLSSSDSGSRANATQQGPVPPLEPPPVPPANPITASKVYLGKALFWDEQLSSTRTVSCGTCHTPAGGGDDLRARNTPATSTNPGLDQLFGNADDIVASRGVPTVNADGTYALSSLFGLKEQVTGRSSMSYLNAGYSPVMFWDGRATQQFRDPITNAVILQVGGALESQILGPPTNPTEMSHAGRDWNQVAARITSSKPLAVASNVPAPLTAWINGRSYPELFREVFGSPDVTPVGIALAIATYERTLYTDQTPLDIANAGITPLTQQEQNGRNLFVGNQCAVCHAGSLTSDNSFRYIGVRPTNDDTGRFQVTGNNADLGRFRTPSLRNVELRGTFFHNGRFSTLDEVVAFYNRGGDFNAPNKDGNVRPRGLSAQQQADIVAFLRRPHTDPRAASELPPFDRPTLYSETDRVPKLTGTGVAGSGAQVPQPVAVEPPLVGNPAFTVAVANALGGATATLVINSTDPGTVAIPASGSFIRQTINLQGNGPGGGFGSAIIAIPDDPALVGETFFGRWYIDDTGATGGFSVSRIFSFTIFGESTAVNSAAHVDFDGDNKTDISLFRPSNGQWWFTRSSDNQTVGMQFGNGTDEIVPADFTGDGKTDVAVWRSSVGQWFILRSEDNSFYAVPFGSSGDVPTPADFDADGKADVAVFRPSTATWFIQASSQGTIIRQFGASGDIPQVGDYDNDGKPDIAIYRPSVGQWWIDRSSAGLLATQFGVSSDIPAAMDYTGDGKTDIAFWRPSSGEWFVLRSEDLSFYAVPFGTSTDLPAPGDYDGDGKADAAVFRPSTGTWYVNRSTQGILITAFGVDGDLPAPGYQLP
;
A
#
# COMPACT_ATOMS: atom_id res chain seq x y z
N MET A 1 33.96 11.00 54.40
CA MET A 1 32.50 11.02 54.52
C MET A 1 31.91 10.24 53.35
N ARG A 2 31.01 9.30 53.63
CA ARG A 2 30.60 8.16 52.78
C ARG A 2 29.38 8.47 51.89
N ALA A 3 29.27 7.71 50.79
CA ALA A 3 28.08 7.07 50.20
C ALA A 3 27.18 7.79 49.13
N ILE A 4 27.33 7.35 47.87
CA ILE A 4 26.39 6.64 46.93
C ILE A 4 24.86 6.90 47.01
N LYS A 5 24.23 7.28 45.85
CA LYS A 5 23.05 6.69 45.10
C LYS A 5 22.24 7.78 44.34
N ILE A 6 22.15 7.76 42.99
CA ILE A 6 21.06 7.26 42.08
C ILE A 6 19.88 8.24 41.77
N LEU A 7 19.54 8.35 40.47
CA LEU A 7 18.28 8.71 39.74
C LEU A 7 18.00 10.14 39.19
N VAL A 8 17.97 10.23 37.83
CA VAL A 8 16.90 10.65 36.88
C VAL A 8 16.11 11.98 37.00
N CYS A 9 15.92 12.61 35.82
CA CYS A 9 14.89 13.57 35.34
C CYS A 9 14.89 15.05 35.76
N SER A 10 15.07 15.88 34.71
CA SER A 10 14.32 17.08 34.30
C SER A 10 13.61 17.97 35.34
N ALA A 11 13.90 19.27 35.30
CA ALA A 11 12.95 20.36 34.95
C ALA A 11 13.36 21.72 35.56
N PHE A 12 13.23 22.79 34.76
CA PHE A 12 12.88 24.20 35.09
C PHE A 12 13.13 25.00 33.79
N ILE A 13 12.18 25.35 32.90
CA ILE A 13 10.86 26.03 32.95
C ILE A 13 10.91 27.41 33.61
N MET A 14 10.81 28.47 32.79
CA MET A 14 9.73 29.49 32.70
C MET A 14 10.29 30.75 32.02
N GLY A 15 9.64 31.45 31.07
CA GLY A 15 8.34 31.32 30.42
C GLY A 15 7.96 32.64 29.73
N CYS A 16 7.26 32.57 28.61
CA CYS A 16 6.17 33.50 28.26
C CYS A 16 5.25 32.83 27.24
N ALA A 17 3.95 32.94 27.51
CA ALA A 17 2.88 32.12 26.99
C ALA A 17 2.42 32.56 25.60
N GLY A 18 2.22 31.56 24.75
CA GLY A 18 1.44 31.60 23.52
C GLY A 18 0.93 30.19 23.27
N ILE A 19 -0.17 29.83 23.95
CA ILE A 19 -0.87 28.56 23.72
C ILE A 19 -1.49 28.65 22.32
N SER A 20 -0.89 27.99 21.34
CA SER A 20 -1.57 27.69 20.08
C SER A 20 -2.34 26.40 20.29
N LEU A 21 -3.66 26.54 20.45
CA LEU A 21 -4.60 25.43 20.38
C LEU A 21 -4.48 24.80 18.99
N TYR A 22 -4.15 23.51 18.93
CA TYR A 22 -4.31 22.72 17.72
C TYR A 22 -5.80 22.68 17.38
N ASN A 23 -6.20 23.50 16.41
CA ASN A 23 -7.51 23.38 15.80
C ASN A 23 -7.38 22.25 14.77
N SER A 24 -7.94 21.09 15.08
CA SER A 24 -8.21 20.03 14.12
C SER A 24 -9.19 20.58 13.09
N GLY A 25 -8.65 21.17 12.03
CA GLY A 25 -9.43 21.59 10.87
C GLY A 25 -10.05 20.36 10.22
N ALA A 26 -11.37 20.29 10.27
CA ALA A 26 -12.15 19.36 9.46
C ALA A 26 -11.76 19.56 7.99
N VAL A 27 -11.22 18.51 7.38
CA VAL A 27 -10.90 18.48 5.95
C VAL A 27 -12.16 18.06 5.22
N SER A 28 -12.81 18.99 4.54
CA SER A 28 -13.97 18.74 3.69
C SER A 28 -13.56 17.94 2.45
N GLY A 29 -14.02 16.68 2.34
CA GLY A 29 -13.92 15.89 1.12
C GLY A 29 -15.01 16.32 0.13
N GLN A 30 -14.64 16.86 -1.03
CA GLN A 30 -15.59 17.19 -2.09
C GLN A 30 -15.48 16.18 -3.24
N GLY A 31 -16.57 15.48 -3.52
CA GLY A 31 -16.85 14.85 -4.81
C GLY A 31 -17.69 15.79 -5.69
N GLY A 32 -17.33 15.87 -6.97
CA GLY A 32 -18.24 16.24 -8.07
C GLY A 32 -18.88 17.64 -8.04
N GLY A 33 -18.09 18.72 -8.04
CA GLY A 33 -18.63 20.09 -8.21
C GLY A 33 -17.68 21.23 -7.79
N SER A 34 -16.58 21.44 -8.54
CA SER A 34 -15.85 22.72 -8.65
C SER A 34 -15.55 23.55 -7.38
N SER A 35 -14.84 23.01 -6.38
CA SER A 35 -13.91 23.86 -5.63
C SER A 35 -12.63 23.11 -5.23
N LEU A 36 -11.49 23.57 -5.76
CA LEU A 36 -10.18 23.10 -5.34
C LEU A 36 -9.89 23.63 -3.93
N SER A 37 -9.35 22.77 -3.05
CA SER A 37 -8.89 23.24 -1.74
C SER A 37 -7.67 24.15 -1.87
N ALA A 38 -7.52 25.06 -0.91
CA ALA A 38 -6.33 25.92 -0.83
C ALA A 38 -5.08 25.05 -0.60
N PRO A 39 -3.95 25.32 -1.28
CA PRO A 39 -2.67 24.71 -0.97
C PRO A 39 -2.29 24.85 0.51
N THR A 40 -1.82 23.76 1.10
CA THR A 40 -1.31 23.69 2.49
C THR A 40 0.18 23.40 2.50
N GLY A 41 0.80 23.47 3.68
CA GLY A 41 2.19 23.07 3.86
C GLY A 41 3.19 23.96 3.12
N ILE A 42 2.87 25.24 2.92
CA ILE A 42 3.77 26.15 2.19
C ILE A 42 5.04 26.38 2.99
N ILE A 43 6.18 26.17 2.33
CA ILE A 43 7.51 26.43 2.88
C ILE A 43 8.33 27.18 1.83
N ALA A 44 8.91 28.32 2.21
CA ALA A 44 9.83 29.11 1.43
C ALA A 44 11.24 29.09 2.07
N SER A 45 12.28 28.93 1.24
CA SER A 45 13.65 28.76 1.74
C SER A 45 14.24 30.07 2.28
N ASP A 46 14.89 30.02 3.44
CA ASP A 46 15.60 31.16 4.04
C ASP A 46 17.12 31.06 3.99
N ASN A 47 17.74 31.97 3.24
CA ASN A 47 19.19 32.09 3.09
C ASN A 47 19.90 30.77 2.73
N LYS A 48 19.18 29.84 2.10
CA LYS A 48 19.72 28.52 1.69
C LYS A 48 20.44 28.58 0.36
N TYR A 49 19.96 29.43 -0.55
CA TYR A 49 20.50 29.57 -1.89
C TYR A 49 20.89 31.02 -2.16
N ASN A 50 21.98 31.20 -2.90
CA ASN A 50 22.44 32.52 -3.33
C ASN A 50 21.85 32.95 -4.68
N ASN A 51 21.03 32.13 -5.34
CA ASN A 51 20.50 32.37 -6.68
C ASN A 51 18.96 32.27 -6.78
N LYS A 52 18.27 31.80 -5.73
CA LYS A 52 16.82 31.56 -5.73
C LYS A 52 16.20 31.61 -4.33
N VAL A 53 14.88 31.74 -4.28
CA VAL A 53 14.05 31.24 -3.18
C VAL A 53 13.29 30.01 -3.69
N ARG A 54 13.41 28.88 -3.01
CA ARG A 54 12.61 27.67 -3.31
C ARG A 54 11.34 27.72 -2.48
N VAL A 55 10.20 27.56 -3.14
CA VAL A 55 8.87 27.48 -2.53
C VAL A 55 8.30 26.10 -2.81
N GLU A 56 7.72 25.46 -1.80
CA GLU A 56 7.11 24.13 -1.86
C GLU A 56 5.78 24.12 -1.14
N TRP A 57 4.91 23.18 -1.50
CA TRP A 57 3.60 22.98 -0.87
C TRP A 57 3.09 21.54 -1.08
N ASP A 58 1.99 21.19 -0.41
CA ASP A 58 1.33 19.90 -0.56
C ASP A 58 0.55 19.81 -1.88
N ALA A 59 0.53 18.63 -2.50
CA ALA A 59 -0.27 18.43 -3.71
C ALA A 59 -1.76 18.47 -3.38
N ILE A 60 -2.53 19.19 -4.20
CA ILE A 60 -3.97 19.32 -4.09
C ILE A 60 -4.65 18.37 -5.07
N ARG A 61 -5.57 17.55 -4.55
CA ARG A 61 -6.38 16.60 -5.31
C ARG A 61 -7.12 17.32 -6.45
N GLY A 62 -6.99 16.82 -7.68
CA GLY A 62 -7.65 17.39 -8.86
C GLY A 62 -7.03 18.68 -9.41
N ALA A 63 -5.92 19.18 -8.84
CA ALA A 63 -5.20 20.33 -9.38
C ALA A 63 -4.31 19.91 -10.57
N THR A 64 -4.36 20.67 -11.66
CA THR A 64 -3.48 20.46 -12.82
C THR A 64 -2.32 21.45 -12.87
N SER A 65 -2.44 22.58 -12.16
CA SER A 65 -1.40 23.61 -12.05
C SER A 65 -1.56 24.47 -10.79
N TYR A 66 -0.52 25.25 -10.47
CA TYR A 66 -0.50 26.18 -9.35
C TYR A 66 0.02 27.54 -9.78
N ARG A 67 -0.55 28.61 -9.21
CA ARG A 67 -0.05 29.98 -9.36
C ARG A 67 0.58 30.47 -8.07
N ILE A 68 1.71 31.14 -8.21
CA ILE A 68 2.54 31.61 -7.11
C ILE A 68 2.50 33.13 -7.07
N PHE A 69 2.19 33.65 -5.89
CA PHE A 69 2.11 35.07 -5.61
C PHE A 69 3.16 35.44 -4.57
N ARG A 70 3.69 36.67 -4.69
CA ARG A 70 4.77 37.17 -3.84
C ARG A 70 4.53 38.62 -3.46
N ASN A 71 4.94 39.01 -2.26
CA ASN A 71 4.95 40.39 -1.79
C ASN A 71 6.07 40.64 -0.76
N THR A 72 6.46 41.90 -0.55
CA THR A 72 7.37 42.31 0.54
C THR A 72 6.65 42.54 1.87
N LEU A 73 5.31 42.60 1.85
CA LEU A 73 4.45 42.67 3.01
C LEU A 73 3.63 41.40 3.10
N ASP A 74 3.30 40.95 4.32
CA ASP A 74 2.41 39.80 4.55
C ASP A 74 0.95 40.19 4.28
N ASN A 75 0.63 40.47 3.02
CA ASN A 75 -0.68 40.90 2.56
C ASN A 75 -0.97 40.34 1.15
N ALA A 76 -1.81 39.32 1.10
CA ALA A 76 -2.23 38.66 -0.13
C ALA A 76 -2.98 39.58 -1.10
N ALA A 77 -3.70 40.60 -0.60
CA ALA A 77 -4.51 41.49 -1.44
C ALA A 77 -3.68 42.40 -2.36
N THR A 78 -2.40 42.60 -2.04
CA THR A 78 -1.46 43.40 -2.85
C THR A 78 -0.34 42.56 -3.45
N ALA A 79 -0.40 41.23 -3.31
CA ALA A 79 0.61 40.33 -3.84
C ALA A 79 0.56 40.26 -5.37
N THR A 80 1.74 40.11 -5.98
CA THR A 80 1.90 40.00 -7.44
C THR A 80 2.16 38.56 -7.83
N GLU A 81 1.55 38.08 -8.91
CA GLU A 81 1.87 36.76 -9.49
C GLU A 81 3.31 36.77 -10.01
N VAL A 82 4.09 35.75 -9.64
CA VAL A 82 5.49 35.58 -10.06
C VAL A 82 5.72 34.36 -10.94
N GLY A 83 4.74 33.46 -11.04
CA GLY A 83 4.82 32.32 -11.96
C GLY A 83 3.72 31.28 -11.78
N THR A 84 3.73 30.31 -12.69
CA THR A 84 2.83 29.15 -12.71
C THR A 84 3.65 27.87 -12.88
N THR A 85 3.24 26.77 -12.26
CA THR A 85 3.92 25.46 -12.37
C THR A 85 2.93 24.31 -12.18
N PRO A 86 3.09 23.18 -12.88
CA PRO A 86 2.32 21.96 -12.63
C PRO A 86 2.84 21.12 -11.45
N ALA A 87 4.09 21.35 -11.03
CA ALA A 87 4.69 20.69 -9.88
C ALA A 87 4.24 21.38 -8.57
N ASN A 88 4.46 20.73 -7.44
CA ASN A 88 4.22 21.31 -6.11
C ASN A 88 5.44 22.09 -5.58
N THR A 89 6.25 22.65 -6.49
CA THR A 89 7.42 23.45 -6.16
C THR A 89 7.67 24.53 -7.21
N PHE A 90 8.21 25.67 -6.78
CA PHE A 90 8.56 26.82 -7.61
C PHE A 90 9.91 27.41 -7.19
N LEU A 91 10.71 27.85 -8.16
CA LEU A 91 12.01 28.49 -7.93
C LEU A 91 11.93 29.97 -8.33
N ASP A 92 11.88 30.87 -7.36
CA ASP A 92 11.94 32.31 -7.60
C ASP A 92 13.39 32.77 -7.78
N MET A 93 13.86 32.72 -9.03
CA MET A 93 15.18 33.21 -9.44
C MET A 93 15.27 34.75 -9.46
N ALA A 94 14.13 35.44 -9.44
CA ALA A 94 14.04 36.89 -9.53
C ALA A 94 14.05 37.58 -8.15
N ALA A 95 14.02 36.81 -7.06
CA ALA A 95 14.12 37.32 -5.70
C ALA A 95 15.42 38.12 -5.47
N ALA A 96 15.29 39.32 -4.89
CA ALA A 96 16.44 40.15 -4.55
C ALA A 96 17.21 39.55 -3.35
N PRO A 97 18.56 39.55 -3.36
CA PRO A 97 19.35 39.05 -2.24
C PRO A 97 19.07 39.80 -0.93
N GLY A 98 18.92 39.08 0.17
CA GLY A 98 18.70 39.61 1.52
C GLY A 98 17.32 40.19 1.79
N GLN A 99 16.40 40.16 0.82
CA GLN A 99 15.03 40.65 0.98
C GLN A 99 14.10 39.55 1.52
N THR A 100 13.38 39.83 2.61
CA THR A 100 12.27 38.98 3.06
C THR A 100 11.07 39.15 2.14
N LEU A 101 10.55 38.04 1.63
CA LEU A 101 9.41 37.97 0.71
C LEU A 101 8.40 36.97 1.27
N PHE A 102 7.12 37.30 1.19
CA PHE A 102 6.01 36.42 1.58
C PHE A 102 5.42 35.79 0.32
N TYR A 103 5.14 34.49 0.36
CA TYR A 103 4.64 33.70 -0.77
C TYR A 103 3.28 33.09 -0.45
N TRP A 104 2.39 33.11 -1.44
CA TRP A 104 1.10 32.41 -1.43
C TRP A 104 0.95 31.57 -2.69
N VAL A 105 0.19 30.49 -2.60
CA VAL A 105 -0.07 29.59 -3.72
C VAL A 105 -1.57 29.34 -3.81
N ARG A 106 -2.09 29.22 -5.03
CA ARG A 106 -3.43 28.66 -5.29
C ARG A 106 -3.35 27.54 -6.31
N ALA A 107 -4.22 26.56 -6.18
CA ALA A 107 -4.39 25.46 -7.11
C ALA A 107 -5.37 25.84 -8.24
N GLU A 108 -5.15 25.30 -9.44
CA GLU A 108 -5.98 25.55 -10.62
C GLU A 108 -6.20 24.24 -11.41
N ASN A 109 -7.38 24.14 -12.02
CA ASN A 109 -7.69 23.15 -13.05
C ASN A 109 -8.63 23.77 -14.10
N ALA A 110 -9.09 22.97 -15.08
CA ALA A 110 -9.96 23.46 -16.14
C ALA A 110 -11.32 24.00 -15.63
N SER A 111 -11.76 23.55 -14.45
CA SER A 111 -13.08 23.85 -13.88
C SER A 111 -13.07 25.01 -12.88
N GLY A 112 -11.90 25.43 -12.38
CA GLY A 112 -11.82 26.53 -11.43
C GLY A 112 -10.47 26.68 -10.74
N VAL A 113 -10.42 27.61 -9.78
CA VAL A 113 -9.24 27.92 -8.97
C VAL A 113 -9.59 27.86 -7.49
N SER A 114 -8.62 27.49 -6.65
CA SER A 114 -8.78 27.57 -5.19
C SER A 114 -8.65 29.01 -4.69
N VAL A 115 -9.01 29.24 -3.42
CA VAL A 115 -8.52 30.42 -2.69
C VAL A 115 -7.00 30.31 -2.48
N LEU A 116 -6.36 31.44 -2.15
CA LEU A 116 -4.95 31.46 -1.77
C LEU A 116 -4.76 30.70 -0.45
N SER A 117 -3.62 30.03 -0.35
CA SER A 117 -3.08 29.44 0.88
C SER A 117 -2.87 30.47 2.00
N SER A 118 -2.43 30.01 3.17
CA SER A 118 -1.64 30.86 4.09
C SER A 118 -0.30 31.25 3.46
N SER A 119 0.31 32.34 3.93
CA SER A 119 1.66 32.73 3.53
C SER A 119 2.73 31.92 4.26
N ASP A 120 3.90 31.85 3.64
CA ASP A 120 5.17 31.64 4.33
C ASP A 120 6.22 32.64 3.83
N SER A 121 7.18 33.01 4.68
CA SER A 121 8.25 33.95 4.33
C SER A 121 9.51 33.23 3.88
N GLY A 122 10.19 33.75 2.86
CA GLY A 122 11.48 33.24 2.41
C GLY A 122 12.43 34.34 1.96
N SER A 123 13.71 34.01 1.87
CA SER A 123 14.77 34.97 1.53
C SER A 123 15.92 34.32 0.75
N ARG A 124 16.39 35.01 -0.29
CA ARG A 124 17.61 34.63 -1.03
C ARG A 124 18.83 35.12 -0.25
N ALA A 125 19.87 34.30 -0.11
CA ALA A 125 21.08 34.69 0.61
C ALA A 125 21.80 35.88 -0.06
N ASN A 126 22.26 36.83 0.76
CA ASN A 126 23.15 37.90 0.31
C ASN A 126 24.61 37.43 0.21
N ALA A 127 24.86 36.53 -0.75
CA ALA A 127 26.16 35.91 -0.99
C ALA A 127 26.45 35.79 -2.49
N THR A 128 27.72 35.59 -2.83
CA THR A 128 28.18 35.38 -4.21
C THR A 128 28.86 34.03 -4.34
N GLN A 129 28.63 33.37 -5.48
CA GLN A 129 29.21 32.07 -5.78
C GLN A 129 30.74 32.11 -5.68
N GLN A 130 31.30 31.12 -4.99
CA GLN A 130 32.72 30.91 -4.79
C GLN A 130 33.22 29.79 -5.70
N GLY A 131 34.16 30.13 -6.58
CA GLY A 131 34.80 29.18 -7.48
C GLY A 131 33.93 28.79 -8.70
N PRO A 132 34.42 27.87 -9.54
CA PRO A 132 33.83 27.58 -10.85
C PRO A 132 32.68 26.57 -10.81
N VAL A 133 32.39 25.95 -9.65
CA VAL A 133 31.35 24.91 -9.56
C VAL A 133 29.98 25.58 -9.44
N PRO A 134 29.08 25.45 -10.44
CA PRO A 134 27.75 26.02 -10.36
C PRO A 134 26.89 25.33 -9.29
N PRO A 135 25.81 25.98 -8.82
CA PRO A 135 24.79 25.32 -8.00
C PRO A 135 24.24 24.06 -8.68
N LEU A 136 23.80 23.08 -7.89
CA LEU A 136 23.03 21.96 -8.41
C LEU A 136 21.62 22.47 -8.75
N GLU A 137 21.29 22.52 -10.03
CA GLU A 137 19.97 22.90 -10.55
C GLU A 137 19.13 21.66 -10.82
N PRO A 138 17.78 21.75 -10.87
CA PRO A 138 16.91 20.59 -11.08
C PRO A 138 17.32 19.70 -12.27
N PRO A 139 17.10 18.38 -12.18
CA PRO A 139 17.50 17.45 -13.23
C PRO A 139 16.71 17.68 -14.53
N PRO A 140 17.26 17.24 -15.69
CA PRO A 140 16.55 17.29 -16.96
C PRO A 140 15.21 16.51 -16.93
N VAL A 141 14.17 17.11 -17.48
CA VAL A 141 12.82 16.53 -17.58
C VAL A 141 12.47 16.24 -19.05
N PRO A 142 12.13 15.00 -19.41
CA PRO A 142 11.63 14.70 -20.75
C PRO A 142 10.30 15.42 -21.01
N PRO A 143 10.13 16.14 -22.14
CA PRO A 143 8.89 16.86 -22.42
C PRO A 143 7.63 15.97 -22.43
N ALA A 144 7.78 14.70 -22.83
CA ALA A 144 6.69 13.72 -22.85
C ALA A 144 6.41 13.08 -21.48
N ASN A 145 7.23 13.35 -20.45
CA ASN A 145 6.95 12.98 -19.07
C ASN A 145 7.13 14.19 -18.13
N PRO A 146 6.26 15.21 -18.22
CA PRO A 146 6.36 16.39 -17.38
C PRO A 146 6.08 16.05 -15.91
N ILE A 147 6.73 16.77 -15.00
CA ILE A 147 6.51 16.67 -13.56
C ILE A 147 5.22 17.39 -13.20
N THR A 148 4.23 16.66 -12.71
CA THR A 148 3.01 17.21 -12.10
C THR A 148 2.94 16.76 -10.64
N ALA A 149 2.29 17.54 -9.78
CA ALA A 149 2.17 17.22 -8.36
C ALA A 149 1.51 15.84 -8.12
N SER A 150 0.40 15.56 -8.81
CA SER A 150 -0.30 14.26 -8.72
C SER A 150 0.56 13.09 -9.20
N LYS A 151 1.36 13.27 -10.27
CA LYS A 151 2.27 12.23 -10.78
C LYS A 151 3.42 11.96 -9.82
N VAL A 152 3.96 12.98 -9.15
CA VAL A 152 4.96 12.81 -8.09
C VAL A 152 4.39 11.97 -6.95
N TYR A 153 3.15 12.21 -6.53
CA TYR A 153 2.52 11.46 -5.43
C TYR A 153 2.19 10.02 -5.83
N LEU A 154 1.71 9.79 -7.06
CA LEU A 154 1.55 8.43 -7.60
C LEU A 154 2.89 7.69 -7.64
N GLY A 155 3.94 8.35 -8.14
CA GLY A 155 5.30 7.80 -8.17
C GLY A 155 5.84 7.48 -6.78
N LYS A 156 5.61 8.35 -5.80
CA LYS A 156 6.00 8.14 -4.41
C LYS A 156 5.24 6.97 -3.79
N ALA A 157 3.93 6.87 -4.00
CA ALA A 157 3.15 5.72 -3.54
C ALA A 157 3.71 4.41 -4.11
N LEU A 158 3.91 4.33 -5.43
CA LEU A 158 4.42 3.12 -6.09
C LEU A 158 5.86 2.77 -5.68
N PHE A 159 6.74 3.76 -5.49
CA PHE A 159 8.15 3.53 -5.11
C PHE A 159 8.26 2.87 -3.73
N TRP A 160 7.35 3.20 -2.81
CA TRP A 160 7.35 2.73 -1.44
C TRP A 160 6.36 1.58 -1.17
N ASP A 161 5.62 1.10 -2.18
CA ASP A 161 4.64 0.02 -1.98
C ASP A 161 5.29 -1.37 -2.13
N GLU A 162 5.39 -2.11 -1.02
CA GLU A 162 5.97 -3.46 -1.03
C GLU A 162 5.07 -4.46 -1.77
N GLN A 163 3.79 -4.15 -2.00
CA GLN A 163 2.85 -4.98 -2.76
C GLN A 163 3.22 -5.13 -4.24
N LEU A 164 4.16 -4.31 -4.73
CA LEU A 164 4.73 -4.46 -6.07
C LEU A 164 5.52 -5.78 -6.21
N SER A 165 6.15 -6.24 -5.13
CA SER A 165 6.85 -7.54 -5.11
C SER A 165 5.90 -8.74 -5.04
N SER A 166 6.35 -9.91 -5.49
CA SER A 166 5.54 -11.14 -5.48
C SER A 166 5.13 -11.57 -4.07
N THR A 167 6.00 -11.35 -3.09
CA THR A 167 5.81 -11.70 -1.67
C THR A 167 5.21 -10.56 -0.84
N ARG A 168 5.03 -9.36 -1.42
CA ARG A 168 4.63 -8.14 -0.71
C ARG A 168 5.61 -7.70 0.41
N THR A 169 6.89 -8.02 0.27
CA THR A 169 7.93 -7.74 1.28
C THR A 169 9.04 -6.81 0.78
N VAL A 170 9.04 -6.43 -0.49
CA VAL A 170 10.07 -5.59 -1.11
C VAL A 170 9.42 -4.53 -1.99
N SER A 171 9.82 -3.27 -1.81
CA SER A 171 9.56 -2.12 -2.66
C SER A 171 10.88 -1.58 -3.23
N CYS A 172 10.84 -0.54 -4.07
CA CYS A 172 12.06 0.18 -4.44
C CYS A 172 12.74 0.74 -3.19
N GLY A 173 11.95 1.31 -2.28
CA GLY A 173 12.39 1.89 -1.02
C GLY A 173 13.05 0.91 -0.04
N THR A 174 12.75 -0.39 -0.12
CA THR A 174 13.35 -1.42 0.74
C THR A 174 14.87 -1.53 0.49
N CYS A 175 15.32 -1.32 -0.75
CA CYS A 175 16.74 -1.33 -1.14
C CYS A 175 17.35 0.07 -1.29
N HIS A 176 16.52 1.12 -1.28
CA HIS A 176 16.91 2.50 -1.61
C HIS A 176 16.35 3.49 -0.59
N THR A 177 17.11 3.74 0.48
CA THR A 177 16.68 4.61 1.58
C THR A 177 17.41 5.96 1.58
N PRO A 178 16.74 7.10 1.83
CA PRO A 178 17.42 8.39 1.92
C PRO A 178 18.45 8.44 3.05
N ALA A 179 18.11 7.90 4.24
CA ALA A 179 19.03 7.81 5.37
C ALA A 179 20.26 6.92 5.09
N GLY A 180 20.19 6.02 4.09
CA GLY A 180 21.32 5.24 3.56
C GLY A 180 22.08 5.93 2.42
N GLY A 181 21.84 7.23 2.18
CA GLY A 181 22.42 7.92 1.03
C GLY A 181 21.94 7.36 -0.31
N GLY A 182 20.75 6.75 -0.32
CA GLY A 182 20.13 6.06 -1.45
C GLY A 182 20.52 4.60 -1.65
N ASP A 183 21.35 4.04 -0.76
CA ASP A 183 21.77 2.63 -0.73
C ASP A 183 20.92 1.83 0.28
N ASP A 184 21.15 0.52 0.34
CA ASP A 184 20.48 -0.42 1.23
C ASP A 184 21.16 -0.47 2.61
N LEU A 185 20.53 0.09 3.62
CA LEU A 185 21.05 0.07 4.99
C LEU A 185 21.12 -1.35 5.59
N ARG A 186 20.34 -2.31 5.08
CA ARG A 186 20.36 -3.70 5.55
C ARG A 186 21.68 -4.38 5.20
N ALA A 187 22.32 -3.98 4.08
CA ALA A 187 23.63 -4.46 3.67
C ALA A 187 24.72 -4.12 4.70
N ARG A 188 24.62 -2.93 5.32
CA ARG A 188 25.52 -2.45 6.38
C ARG A 188 25.22 -3.06 7.74
N ASN A 189 23.95 -3.02 8.14
CA ASN A 189 23.54 -3.33 9.50
C ASN A 189 23.52 -4.83 9.77
N THR A 190 23.31 -5.63 8.72
CA THR A 190 23.18 -7.09 8.79
C THR A 190 23.94 -7.77 7.64
N PRO A 191 25.28 -7.59 7.55
CA PRO A 191 26.06 -8.08 6.42
C PRO A 191 25.99 -9.59 6.26
N ALA A 192 25.92 -10.35 7.38
CA ALA A 192 25.84 -11.81 7.35
C ALA A 192 24.63 -12.36 6.58
N THR A 193 23.53 -11.62 6.50
CA THR A 193 22.34 -11.99 5.72
C THR A 193 22.27 -11.26 4.38
N SER A 194 23.23 -10.37 4.10
CA SER A 194 23.29 -9.53 2.91
C SER A 194 24.53 -9.83 2.05
N THR A 195 25.06 -11.05 2.15
CA THR A 195 26.20 -11.52 1.36
C THR A 195 25.72 -12.43 0.23
N ASN A 196 26.17 -12.15 -0.98
CA ASN A 196 26.09 -13.03 -2.14
C ASN A 196 27.48 -13.69 -2.34
N PRO A 197 27.56 -15.00 -2.61
CA PRO A 197 28.84 -15.73 -2.68
C PRO A 197 29.65 -15.47 -3.96
N GLY A 198 29.28 -14.45 -4.75
CA GLY A 198 30.08 -14.03 -5.90
C GLY A 198 30.09 -15.04 -7.04
N LEU A 199 31.20 -15.10 -7.76
CA LEU A 199 31.32 -15.88 -8.99
C LEU A 199 31.51 -17.36 -8.70
N ASP A 200 32.28 -17.70 -7.66
CA ASP A 200 32.61 -19.10 -7.35
C ASP A 200 31.49 -19.85 -6.59
N GLN A 201 30.46 -19.11 -6.15
CA GLN A 201 29.30 -19.62 -5.42
C GLN A 201 29.64 -20.22 -4.04
N LEU A 202 30.79 -19.86 -3.47
CA LEU A 202 31.22 -20.24 -2.13
C LEU A 202 31.19 -19.03 -1.20
N PHE A 203 30.65 -19.19 0.01
CA PHE A 203 30.65 -18.12 1.01
C PHE A 203 31.97 -18.07 1.78
N GLY A 204 32.34 -16.87 2.25
CA GLY A 204 33.45 -16.64 3.17
C GLY A 204 34.81 -16.45 2.49
N ASN A 205 34.81 -16.09 1.21
CA ASN A 205 36.00 -15.84 0.41
C ASN A 205 36.11 -14.35 0.00
N ALA A 206 36.98 -14.04 -0.96
CA ALA A 206 37.29 -12.66 -1.35
C ALA A 206 36.34 -12.08 -2.42
N ASP A 207 35.60 -12.91 -3.15
CA ASP A 207 34.63 -12.48 -4.17
C ASP A 207 33.20 -12.36 -3.64
N ASP A 208 32.94 -12.72 -2.38
CA ASP A 208 31.73 -12.36 -1.64
C ASP A 208 31.32 -10.90 -1.85
N ILE A 209 30.06 -10.67 -2.20
CA ILE A 209 29.47 -9.37 -2.49
C ILE A 209 28.52 -9.00 -1.36
N VAL A 210 28.71 -7.84 -0.74
CA VAL A 210 27.73 -7.32 0.21
C VAL A 210 26.75 -6.44 -0.56
N ALA A 211 25.48 -6.84 -0.58
CA ALA A 211 24.47 -6.25 -1.45
C ALA A 211 23.04 -6.35 -0.90
N SER A 212 22.06 -6.01 -1.70
CA SER A 212 20.66 -5.92 -1.27
C SER A 212 19.98 -7.29 -1.24
N ARG A 213 19.19 -7.50 -0.17
CA ARG A 213 18.26 -8.63 -0.06
C ARG A 213 16.98 -8.33 -0.83
N GLY A 214 16.59 -9.24 -1.71
CA GLY A 214 15.30 -9.19 -2.39
C GLY A 214 14.31 -10.18 -1.78
N VAL A 215 13.66 -10.96 -2.63
CA VAL A 215 12.65 -11.96 -2.21
C VAL A 215 13.25 -13.37 -2.09
N PRO A 216 12.65 -14.26 -1.29
CA PRO A 216 12.93 -15.69 -1.35
C PRO A 216 12.73 -16.25 -2.77
N THR A 217 13.26 -17.45 -3.06
CA THR A 217 12.91 -18.11 -4.32
C THR A 217 11.46 -18.59 -4.23
N VAL A 218 10.63 -18.12 -5.16
CA VAL A 218 9.19 -18.41 -5.20
C VAL A 218 8.84 -19.03 -6.54
N ASN A 219 7.96 -20.04 -6.53
CA ASN A 219 7.39 -20.68 -7.71
C ASN A 219 6.26 -19.81 -8.29
N ALA A 220 5.85 -20.08 -9.53
CA ALA A 220 4.78 -19.32 -10.18
C ALA A 220 3.41 -19.44 -9.47
N ASP A 221 3.21 -20.48 -8.67
CA ASP A 221 2.01 -20.69 -7.85
C ASP A 221 2.04 -19.95 -6.50
N GLY A 222 3.13 -19.23 -6.18
CA GLY A 222 3.32 -18.52 -4.92
C GLY A 222 4.01 -19.33 -3.82
N THR A 223 4.22 -20.64 -4.01
CA THR A 223 4.93 -21.49 -3.03
C THR A 223 6.42 -21.21 -3.00
N TYR A 224 7.07 -21.43 -1.85
CA TYR A 224 8.50 -21.20 -1.72
C TYR A 224 9.29 -22.38 -2.29
N ALA A 225 10.33 -22.06 -3.05
CA ALA A 225 11.30 -23.01 -3.57
C ALA A 225 12.62 -22.89 -2.83
N LEU A 226 13.35 -24.01 -2.73
CA LEU A 226 14.65 -24.04 -2.08
C LEU A 226 15.73 -23.47 -3.00
N SER A 227 16.36 -22.37 -2.59
CA SER A 227 17.61 -21.90 -3.17
C SER A 227 18.77 -22.78 -2.71
N SER A 228 19.64 -23.19 -3.64
CA SER A 228 20.87 -23.92 -3.30
C SER A 228 21.84 -23.09 -2.45
N LEU A 229 21.75 -21.76 -2.53
CA LEU A 229 22.64 -20.83 -1.81
C LEU A 229 22.00 -20.31 -0.52
N PHE A 230 20.72 -19.94 -0.60
CA PHE A 230 20.03 -19.21 0.48
C PHE A 230 18.98 -20.05 1.21
N GLY A 231 18.73 -21.29 0.79
CA GLY A 231 17.62 -22.10 1.30
C GLY A 231 16.28 -21.43 1.01
N LEU A 232 15.45 -21.30 2.05
CA LEU A 232 14.17 -20.57 1.97
C LEU A 232 14.29 -19.08 2.40
N LYS A 233 15.51 -18.56 2.56
CA LYS A 233 15.74 -17.15 2.91
C LYS A 233 15.68 -16.28 1.65
N GLU A 234 15.59 -14.98 1.87
CA GLU A 234 15.70 -13.96 0.83
C GLU A 234 17.00 -14.13 0.02
N GLN A 235 16.90 -13.95 -1.30
CA GLN A 235 18.06 -13.96 -2.16
C GLN A 235 18.83 -12.62 -2.05
N VAL A 236 20.15 -12.67 -2.24
CA VAL A 236 21.00 -11.48 -2.24
C VAL A 236 21.46 -11.17 -3.66
N THR A 237 21.32 -9.91 -4.07
CA THR A 237 21.70 -9.43 -5.41
C THR A 237 23.20 -9.55 -5.68
N GLY A 238 23.58 -9.70 -6.95
CA GLY A 238 24.98 -9.83 -7.38
C GLY A 238 25.74 -8.50 -7.48
N ARG A 239 25.14 -7.37 -7.12
CA ARG A 239 25.78 -6.06 -7.04
C ARG A 239 25.13 -5.26 -5.91
N SER A 240 25.94 -4.46 -5.20
CA SER A 240 25.42 -3.49 -4.22
C SER A 240 24.52 -2.46 -4.91
N SER A 241 23.47 -2.01 -4.22
CA SER A 241 22.51 -1.09 -4.81
C SER A 241 23.17 0.28 -5.04
N MET A 242 22.80 0.93 -6.14
CA MET A 242 23.31 2.26 -6.44
C MET A 242 22.39 3.30 -5.81
N SER A 243 22.95 4.41 -5.34
CA SER A 243 22.15 5.54 -4.87
C SER A 243 21.15 6.01 -5.93
N TYR A 244 19.87 6.00 -5.57
CA TYR A 244 18.77 6.59 -6.36
C TYR A 244 18.71 8.13 -6.20
N LEU A 245 19.31 8.67 -5.14
CA LEU A 245 19.41 10.11 -4.93
C LEU A 245 20.25 10.75 -6.04
N ASN A 246 19.74 11.83 -6.64
CA ASN A 246 20.33 12.47 -7.82
C ASN A 246 20.38 11.56 -9.07
N ALA A 247 19.62 10.46 -9.14
CA ALA A 247 19.62 9.61 -10.32
C ALA A 247 19.13 10.36 -11.57
N GLY A 248 18.18 11.30 -11.43
CA GLY A 248 17.63 12.10 -12.52
C GLY A 248 18.63 12.90 -13.36
N TYR A 249 19.87 13.10 -12.91
CA TYR A 249 20.92 13.75 -13.70
C TYR A 249 21.64 12.82 -14.67
N SER A 250 21.47 11.50 -14.55
CA SER A 250 22.21 10.56 -15.36
C SER A 250 21.51 10.24 -16.68
N PRO A 251 22.24 10.22 -17.80
CA PRO A 251 21.68 9.79 -19.08
C PRO A 251 21.57 8.26 -19.20
N VAL A 252 22.13 7.49 -18.26
CA VAL A 252 22.07 6.02 -18.23
C VAL A 252 22.03 5.54 -16.78
N MET A 253 21.36 4.41 -16.52
CA MET A 253 21.20 3.86 -15.15
C MET A 253 21.86 2.49 -14.99
N PHE A 254 21.90 2.03 -13.74
CA PHE A 254 22.70 0.91 -13.24
C PHE A 254 24.23 1.14 -13.27
N TRP A 255 24.97 0.22 -12.66
CA TRP A 255 26.44 0.24 -12.63
C TRP A 255 27.08 0.05 -14.01
N ASP A 256 26.44 -0.69 -14.92
CA ASP A 256 26.93 -1.00 -16.27
C ASP A 256 26.36 -0.09 -17.37
N GLY A 257 25.32 0.69 -17.05
CA GLY A 257 24.66 1.59 -17.99
C GLY A 257 23.64 0.93 -18.90
N ARG A 258 23.10 -0.25 -18.55
CA ARG A 258 22.17 -1.01 -19.41
C ARG A 258 20.80 -0.35 -19.62
N ALA A 259 20.37 0.50 -18.70
CA ALA A 259 19.16 1.31 -18.86
C ALA A 259 19.52 2.63 -19.56
N THR A 260 18.94 2.84 -20.73
CA THR A 260 19.37 3.89 -21.69
C THR A 260 18.37 5.02 -21.78
N GLN A 261 18.73 6.10 -22.50
CA GLN A 261 17.85 7.24 -22.70
C GLN A 261 16.56 6.94 -23.48
N GLN A 262 16.52 5.86 -24.27
CA GLN A 262 15.31 5.47 -24.99
C GLN A 262 14.48 4.54 -24.11
N PHE A 263 13.27 4.97 -23.76
CA PHE A 263 12.31 4.17 -23.01
C PHE A 263 11.28 3.55 -23.96
N ARG A 264 11.07 2.25 -23.81
CA ARG A 264 10.12 1.46 -24.59
C ARG A 264 9.13 0.79 -23.68
N ASP A 265 7.90 0.65 -24.17
CA ASP A 265 6.88 -0.15 -23.52
C ASP A 265 7.36 -1.63 -23.46
N PRO A 266 7.43 -2.24 -22.25
CA PRO A 266 7.88 -3.62 -22.10
C PRO A 266 6.96 -4.65 -22.77
N ILE A 267 5.71 -4.30 -23.07
CA ILE A 267 4.73 -5.21 -23.70
C ILE A 267 4.79 -5.07 -25.23
N THR A 268 4.59 -3.85 -25.73
CA THR A 268 4.46 -3.61 -27.19
C THR A 268 5.78 -3.30 -27.88
N ASN A 269 6.85 -3.03 -27.12
CA ASN A 269 8.14 -2.56 -27.61
C ASN A 269 8.09 -1.18 -28.32
N ALA A 270 6.96 -0.48 -28.25
CA ALA A 270 6.78 0.86 -28.79
C ALA A 270 7.69 1.86 -28.05
N VAL A 271 8.29 2.80 -28.79
CA VAL A 271 9.10 3.86 -28.14
C VAL A 271 8.18 4.89 -27.52
N ILE A 272 8.27 5.05 -26.21
CA ILE A 272 7.52 6.04 -25.43
C ILE A 272 8.33 7.33 -25.28
N LEU A 273 9.63 7.21 -24.95
CA LEU A 273 10.56 8.35 -24.87
C LEU A 273 11.78 8.07 -25.74
N GLN A 274 12.09 8.99 -26.66
CA GLN A 274 13.28 8.86 -27.50
C GLN A 274 14.58 9.19 -26.75
N VAL A 275 14.52 10.17 -25.83
CA VAL A 275 15.65 10.66 -25.03
C VAL A 275 15.20 10.98 -23.61
N GLY A 276 16.14 10.96 -22.65
CA GLY A 276 15.86 11.28 -21.25
C GLY A 276 15.07 10.23 -20.46
N GLY A 277 14.80 9.05 -21.05
CA GLY A 277 14.02 7.96 -20.46
C GLY A 277 14.80 6.95 -19.60
N ALA A 278 15.99 7.32 -19.10
CA ALA A 278 16.88 6.37 -18.42
C ALA A 278 16.34 5.88 -17.07
N LEU A 279 15.61 6.73 -16.34
CA LEU A 279 14.90 6.33 -15.11
C LEU A 279 13.75 5.38 -15.45
N GLU A 280 12.91 5.74 -16.42
CA GLU A 280 11.81 4.92 -16.89
C GLU A 280 12.28 3.52 -17.34
N SER A 281 13.41 3.46 -18.06
CA SER A 281 14.01 2.20 -18.51
C SER A 281 14.58 1.36 -17.38
N GLN A 282 15.05 1.96 -16.28
CA GLN A 282 15.63 1.23 -15.15
C GLN A 282 14.56 0.49 -14.35
N ILE A 283 13.40 1.13 -14.19
CA ILE A 283 12.28 0.63 -13.38
C ILE A 283 11.73 -0.70 -13.92
N LEU A 284 11.92 -0.97 -15.22
CA LEU A 284 11.46 -2.20 -15.86
C LEU A 284 12.14 -3.49 -15.36
N GLY A 285 13.30 -3.39 -14.70
CA GLY A 285 14.09 -4.55 -14.26
C GLY A 285 13.60 -5.15 -12.94
N PRO A 286 13.73 -4.42 -11.82
CA PRO A 286 13.57 -5.00 -10.48
C PRO A 286 12.20 -5.68 -10.22
N PRO A 287 11.04 -5.12 -10.62
CA PRO A 287 9.72 -5.72 -10.35
C PRO A 287 9.49 -7.10 -10.98
N THR A 288 10.26 -7.46 -12.01
CA THR A 288 10.20 -8.77 -12.68
C THR A 288 11.44 -9.65 -12.41
N ASN A 289 12.42 -9.15 -11.66
CA ASN A 289 13.65 -9.89 -11.39
C ASN A 289 13.43 -10.87 -10.21
N PRO A 290 13.69 -12.18 -10.41
CA PRO A 290 13.43 -13.20 -9.40
C PRO A 290 14.32 -13.13 -8.16
N THR A 291 15.43 -12.39 -8.23
CA THR A 291 16.31 -12.15 -7.07
C THR A 291 15.93 -10.88 -6.33
N GLU A 292 15.30 -9.90 -7.00
CA GLU A 292 14.99 -8.59 -6.42
C GLU A 292 13.57 -8.53 -5.85
N MET A 293 12.53 -8.59 -6.70
CA MET A 293 11.15 -8.33 -6.27
C MET A 293 10.15 -9.40 -6.71
N SER A 294 10.58 -10.46 -7.41
CA SER A 294 9.64 -11.32 -8.11
C SER A 294 9.87 -12.82 -7.88
N HIS A 295 8.88 -13.64 -8.24
CA HIS A 295 9.10 -15.04 -8.56
C HIS A 295 9.68 -15.18 -9.98
N ALA A 296 10.26 -16.34 -10.28
CA ALA A 296 10.76 -16.62 -11.63
C ALA A 296 9.62 -16.66 -12.65
N GLY A 297 9.81 -15.99 -13.79
CA GLY A 297 8.85 -15.96 -14.90
C GLY A 297 7.69 -14.97 -14.75
N ARG A 298 7.63 -14.16 -13.68
CA ARG A 298 6.63 -13.10 -13.58
C ARG A 298 6.85 -12.04 -14.65
N ASP A 299 5.77 -11.62 -15.30
CA ASP A 299 5.82 -10.57 -16.33
C ASP A 299 5.18 -9.25 -15.87
N TRP A 300 5.26 -8.24 -16.73
CA TRP A 300 4.72 -6.92 -16.46
C TRP A 300 3.18 -6.85 -16.46
N ASN A 301 2.48 -7.80 -17.10
CA ASN A 301 1.02 -7.88 -17.02
C ASN A 301 0.61 -8.29 -15.60
N GLN A 302 1.31 -9.27 -15.01
CA GLN A 302 1.05 -9.73 -13.65
C GLN A 302 1.45 -8.69 -12.59
N VAL A 303 2.50 -7.91 -12.82
CA VAL A 303 2.86 -6.78 -11.95
C VAL A 303 1.77 -5.70 -11.98
N ALA A 304 1.33 -5.30 -13.17
CA ALA A 304 0.27 -4.30 -13.34
C ALA A 304 -1.08 -4.77 -12.76
N ALA A 305 -1.46 -6.03 -12.98
CA ALA A 305 -2.66 -6.62 -12.41
C ALA A 305 -2.62 -6.63 -10.87
N ARG A 306 -1.47 -6.96 -10.27
CA ARG A 306 -1.29 -6.88 -8.82
C ARG A 306 -1.53 -5.48 -8.28
N ILE A 307 -0.94 -4.46 -8.90
CA ILE A 307 -1.14 -3.06 -8.48
C ILE A 307 -2.60 -2.63 -8.69
N THR A 308 -3.23 -3.04 -9.79
CA THR A 308 -4.65 -2.75 -10.07
C THR A 308 -5.55 -3.21 -8.92
N SER A 309 -5.31 -4.42 -8.39
CA SER A 309 -6.10 -5.01 -7.30
C SER A 309 -5.60 -4.64 -5.90
N SER A 310 -4.58 -3.80 -5.77
CA SER A 310 -4.02 -3.42 -4.47
C SER A 310 -4.56 -2.07 -4.03
N LYS A 311 -4.74 -1.93 -2.71
CA LYS A 311 -4.94 -0.62 -2.10
C LYS A 311 -3.59 0.08 -1.93
N PRO A 312 -3.45 1.36 -2.33
CA PRO A 312 -2.17 2.08 -2.24
C PRO A 312 -1.58 2.07 -0.83
N LEU A 313 -0.34 1.60 -0.70
CA LEU A 313 0.42 1.58 0.56
C LEU A 313 -0.25 0.82 1.72
N ALA A 314 -1.13 -0.15 1.42
CA ALA A 314 -1.92 -0.86 2.44
C ALA A 314 -1.08 -1.60 3.49
N VAL A 315 0.11 -2.06 3.12
CA VAL A 315 1.02 -2.75 4.06
C VAL A 315 1.89 -1.79 4.87
N ALA A 316 2.08 -0.57 4.39
CA ALA A 316 2.93 0.43 5.02
C ALA A 316 2.29 1.06 6.26
N SER A 317 3.08 1.82 7.00
CA SER A 317 2.62 2.62 8.14
C SER A 317 3.32 3.98 8.15
N ASN A 318 2.86 4.90 9.00
CA ASN A 318 3.42 6.27 9.11
C ASN A 318 3.58 6.95 7.73
N VAL A 319 2.59 6.77 6.85
CA VAL A 319 2.60 7.40 5.52
C VAL A 319 2.59 8.93 5.70
N PRO A 320 3.46 9.68 5.00
CA PRO A 320 3.49 11.14 5.13
C PRO A 320 2.11 11.76 4.91
N ALA A 321 1.68 12.63 5.82
CA ALA A 321 0.31 13.15 5.86
C ALA A 321 -0.21 13.73 4.51
N PRO A 322 0.58 14.48 3.74
CA PRO A 322 0.15 14.95 2.42
C PRO A 322 -0.12 13.80 1.43
N LEU A 323 0.69 12.76 1.46
CA LEU A 323 0.50 11.57 0.62
C LEU A 323 -0.75 10.81 1.07
N THR A 324 -0.92 10.61 2.39
CA THR A 324 -2.13 10.00 2.98
C THR A 324 -3.39 10.73 2.53
N ALA A 325 -3.44 12.06 2.64
CA ALA A 325 -4.59 12.85 2.22
C ALA A 325 -4.93 12.68 0.73
N TRP A 326 -3.91 12.53 -0.13
CA TRP A 326 -4.12 12.35 -1.56
C TRP A 326 -4.61 10.95 -1.94
N ILE A 327 -4.11 9.90 -1.26
CA ILE A 327 -4.49 8.49 -1.53
C ILE A 327 -5.73 8.02 -0.78
N ASN A 328 -6.12 8.68 0.32
CA ASN A 328 -7.19 8.19 1.20
C ASN A 328 -8.51 7.95 0.45
N GLY A 329 -9.08 6.76 0.68
CA GLY A 329 -10.33 6.28 0.07
C GLY A 329 -10.25 6.03 -1.43
N ARG A 330 -9.06 5.80 -1.99
CA ARG A 330 -8.88 5.63 -3.44
C ARG A 330 -8.08 4.39 -3.81
N SER A 331 -8.48 3.77 -4.90
CA SER A 331 -7.81 2.68 -5.59
C SER A 331 -6.71 3.20 -6.53
N TYR A 332 -5.73 2.36 -6.88
CA TYR A 332 -4.75 2.72 -7.91
C TYR A 332 -5.39 3.13 -9.25
N PRO A 333 -6.41 2.44 -9.79
CA PRO A 333 -7.13 2.91 -10.98
C PRO A 333 -7.62 4.36 -10.89
N GLU A 334 -8.16 4.80 -9.76
CA GLU A 334 -8.57 6.20 -9.60
C GLU A 334 -7.38 7.17 -9.54
N LEU A 335 -6.25 6.76 -8.94
CA LEU A 335 -5.02 7.54 -8.95
C LEU A 335 -4.46 7.66 -10.38
N PHE A 336 -4.47 6.58 -11.15
CA PHE A 336 -4.04 6.57 -12.55
C PHE A 336 -4.96 7.41 -13.43
N ARG A 337 -6.29 7.38 -13.20
CA ARG A 337 -7.25 8.22 -13.92
C ARG A 337 -6.96 9.70 -13.72
N GLU A 338 -6.62 10.13 -12.51
CA GLU A 338 -6.24 11.53 -12.24
C GLU A 338 -4.92 11.92 -12.93
N VAL A 339 -3.94 11.03 -12.97
CA VAL A 339 -2.58 11.34 -13.47
C VAL A 339 -2.47 11.21 -15.00
N PHE A 340 -3.08 10.19 -15.58
CA PHE A 340 -2.94 9.81 -16.98
C PHE A 340 -4.23 9.93 -17.78
N GLY A 341 -5.37 10.24 -17.13
CA GLY A 341 -6.68 10.32 -17.80
C GLY A 341 -7.31 8.95 -18.10
N SER A 342 -6.68 7.84 -17.69
CA SER A 342 -7.18 6.47 -17.83
C SER A 342 -7.07 5.72 -16.50
N PRO A 343 -8.07 4.90 -16.11
CA PRO A 343 -7.95 4.02 -14.95
C PRO A 343 -6.97 2.85 -15.15
N ASP A 344 -6.48 2.63 -16.37
CA ASP A 344 -5.60 1.50 -16.66
C ASP A 344 -4.25 1.66 -15.97
N VAL A 345 -3.96 0.73 -15.05
CA VAL A 345 -2.62 0.59 -14.48
C VAL A 345 -1.76 -0.15 -15.51
N THR A 346 -0.85 0.57 -16.15
CA THR A 346 0.05 0.01 -17.17
C THR A 346 1.51 0.03 -16.74
N PRO A 347 2.37 -0.87 -17.26
CA PRO A 347 3.81 -0.83 -16.99
C PRO A 347 4.44 0.52 -17.35
N VAL A 348 4.00 1.10 -18.46
CA VAL A 348 4.42 2.43 -18.91
C VAL A 348 4.02 3.50 -17.89
N GLY A 349 2.76 3.49 -17.42
CA GLY A 349 2.28 4.43 -16.41
C GLY A 349 3.03 4.31 -15.08
N ILE A 350 3.30 3.08 -14.61
CA ILE A 350 4.10 2.81 -13.40
C ILE A 350 5.51 3.41 -13.55
N ALA A 351 6.20 3.11 -14.65
CA ALA A 351 7.55 3.61 -14.91
C ALA A 351 7.60 5.14 -15.01
N LEU A 352 6.65 5.76 -15.72
CA LEU A 352 6.57 7.22 -15.86
C LEU A 352 6.31 7.92 -14.52
N ALA A 353 5.46 7.35 -13.66
CA ALA A 353 5.15 7.89 -12.34
C ALA A 353 6.35 7.79 -11.39
N ILE A 354 6.94 6.60 -11.23
CA ILE A 354 8.11 6.40 -10.36
C ILE A 354 9.29 7.29 -10.81
N ALA A 355 9.58 7.33 -12.12
CA ALA A 355 10.65 8.18 -12.65
C ALA A 355 10.37 9.68 -12.44
N THR A 356 9.11 10.09 -12.34
CA THR A 356 8.73 11.46 -12.01
C THR A 356 9.07 11.79 -10.56
N TYR A 357 8.76 10.88 -9.63
CA TYR A 357 9.15 11.01 -8.22
C TYR A 357 10.68 11.03 -8.07
N GLU A 358 11.41 10.11 -8.70
CA GLU A 358 12.88 10.08 -8.59
C GLU A 358 13.56 11.38 -9.09
N ARG A 359 12.95 12.08 -10.06
CA ARG A 359 13.45 13.39 -10.51
C ARG A 359 13.30 14.51 -9.47
N THR A 360 12.47 14.35 -8.44
CA THR A 360 12.38 15.32 -7.34
C THR A 360 13.44 15.10 -6.27
N LEU A 361 14.18 13.99 -6.31
CA LEU A 361 15.09 13.55 -5.25
C LEU A 361 16.53 14.00 -5.51
N TYR A 362 16.71 15.30 -5.71
CA TYR A 362 18.04 15.90 -5.87
C TYR A 362 18.46 16.64 -4.60
N THR A 363 19.72 16.46 -4.21
CA THR A 363 20.26 16.95 -2.94
C THR A 363 21.12 18.18 -3.16
N ASP A 364 20.51 19.36 -3.19
CA ASP A 364 21.12 20.67 -3.49
C ASP A 364 21.41 21.54 -2.24
N GLN A 365 21.31 20.97 -1.03
CA GLN A 365 21.56 21.68 0.23
C GLN A 365 22.72 21.08 1.03
N THR A 366 23.71 20.49 0.37
CA THR A 366 24.90 19.98 1.06
C THR A 366 25.75 21.16 1.58
N PRO A 367 26.54 20.99 2.66
CA PRO A 367 27.46 22.04 3.11
C PRO A 367 28.49 22.45 2.04
N LEU A 368 28.82 21.58 1.08
CA LEU A 368 29.61 21.94 -0.09
C LEU A 368 28.87 22.93 -1.00
N ASP A 369 27.56 22.75 -1.22
CA ASP A 369 26.73 23.70 -1.97
C ASP A 369 26.68 25.05 -1.26
N ILE A 370 26.44 25.05 0.05
CA ILE A 370 26.38 26.25 0.89
C ILE A 370 27.72 27.01 0.88
N ALA A 371 28.85 26.29 0.92
CA ALA A 371 30.17 26.88 0.81
C ALA A 371 30.47 27.43 -0.59
N ASN A 372 30.11 26.69 -1.65
CA ASN A 372 30.24 27.16 -3.03
C ASN A 372 29.29 28.33 -3.34
N ALA A 373 28.19 28.47 -2.60
CA ALA A 373 27.31 29.62 -2.70
C ALA A 373 27.84 30.86 -1.96
N GLY A 374 28.94 30.73 -1.20
CA GLY A 374 29.53 31.80 -0.39
C GLY A 374 28.76 32.12 0.89
N ILE A 375 27.91 31.21 1.36
CA ILE A 375 27.01 31.44 2.50
C ILE A 375 27.67 31.04 3.82
N THR A 376 28.20 29.82 3.90
CA THR A 376 28.91 29.32 5.09
C THR A 376 30.11 28.49 4.63
N PRO A 377 31.34 28.84 5.03
CA PRO A 377 32.54 28.13 4.56
C PRO A 377 32.64 26.72 5.15
N LEU A 378 33.44 25.87 4.50
CA LEU A 378 33.89 24.60 5.07
C LEU A 378 34.82 24.85 6.26
N THR A 379 34.94 23.88 7.16
CA THR A 379 35.97 23.89 8.19
C THR A 379 37.37 23.81 7.57
N GLN A 380 38.41 24.20 8.32
CA GLN A 380 39.78 24.17 7.80
C GLN A 380 40.21 22.76 7.35
N GLN A 381 39.82 21.72 8.10
CA GLN A 381 40.16 20.34 7.74
C GLN A 381 39.45 19.90 6.45
N GLU A 382 38.16 20.20 6.32
CA GLU A 382 37.41 19.89 5.09
C GLU A 382 37.94 20.67 3.89
N GLN A 383 38.39 21.92 4.08
CA GLN A 383 39.02 22.71 3.03
C GLN A 383 40.39 22.15 2.63
N ASN A 384 41.19 21.65 3.58
CA ASN A 384 42.42 20.92 3.29
C ASN A 384 42.12 19.65 2.48
N GLY A 385 41.09 18.90 2.89
CA GLY A 385 40.58 17.73 2.19
C GLY A 385 40.14 18.02 0.76
N ARG A 386 39.39 19.11 0.55
CA ARG A 386 39.00 19.59 -0.78
C ARG A 386 40.21 19.89 -1.66
N ASN A 387 41.20 20.60 -1.12
CA ASN A 387 42.43 20.93 -1.84
C ASN A 387 43.20 19.67 -2.23
N LEU A 388 43.30 18.70 -1.32
CA LEU A 388 43.91 17.40 -1.58
C LEU A 388 43.12 16.60 -2.62
N PHE A 389 41.79 16.60 -2.56
CA PHE A 389 40.92 15.90 -3.51
C PHE A 389 41.13 16.42 -4.94
N VAL A 390 41.21 17.73 -5.12
CA VAL A 390 41.49 18.36 -6.42
C VAL A 390 42.94 18.16 -6.84
N GLY A 391 43.90 18.43 -5.96
CA GLY A 391 45.34 18.28 -6.23
C GLY A 391 45.77 16.85 -6.54
N ASN A 392 45.00 15.87 -6.04
CA ASN A 392 45.15 14.46 -6.35
C ASN A 392 44.17 13.98 -7.43
N GLN A 393 43.65 14.86 -8.29
CA GLN A 393 42.90 14.46 -9.49
C GLN A 393 41.65 13.59 -9.23
N CYS A 394 41.13 13.50 -8.00
CA CYS A 394 39.89 12.78 -7.72
C CYS A 394 38.71 13.45 -8.45
N ALA A 395 38.76 14.79 -8.56
CA ALA A 395 37.80 15.63 -9.26
C ALA A 395 37.81 15.46 -10.80
N VAL A 396 38.74 14.69 -11.38
CA VAL A 396 38.71 14.36 -12.82
C VAL A 396 37.51 13.48 -13.14
N CYS A 397 37.22 12.50 -12.26
CA CYS A 397 36.09 11.58 -12.41
C CYS A 397 34.88 12.08 -11.61
N HIS A 398 35.13 12.61 -10.41
CA HIS A 398 34.11 13.14 -9.52
C HIS A 398 33.96 14.66 -9.69
N ALA A 399 33.62 15.07 -10.92
CA ALA A 399 33.62 16.46 -11.35
C ALA A 399 32.25 17.16 -11.12
N GLY A 400 32.29 18.49 -11.18
CA GLY A 400 31.10 19.34 -11.26
C GLY A 400 30.20 19.32 -10.02
N SER A 401 29.02 19.91 -10.15
CA SER A 401 28.02 19.97 -9.07
C SER A 401 27.53 18.59 -8.66
N LEU A 402 27.40 17.64 -9.60
CA LEU A 402 26.99 16.27 -9.27
C LEU A 402 28.08 15.47 -8.53
N THR A 403 29.35 15.92 -8.55
CA THR A 403 30.50 15.13 -8.07
C THR A 403 30.64 13.77 -8.77
N SER A 404 30.26 13.75 -10.05
CA SER A 404 30.36 12.61 -10.97
C SER A 404 30.26 13.12 -12.39
N ASP A 405 31.05 12.54 -13.28
CA ASP A 405 30.96 12.75 -14.72
C ASP A 405 30.09 11.70 -15.44
N ASN A 406 29.48 10.76 -14.70
CA ASN A 406 28.71 9.62 -15.21
C ASN A 406 29.46 8.70 -16.20
N SER A 407 30.78 8.80 -16.32
CA SER A 407 31.57 7.95 -17.23
C SER A 407 31.89 6.59 -16.61
N PHE A 408 32.28 5.65 -17.47
CA PHE A 408 32.57 4.27 -17.10
C PHE A 408 34.07 3.99 -17.02
N ARG A 409 34.52 3.40 -15.91
CA ARG A 409 35.94 3.17 -15.63
C ARG A 409 36.17 1.83 -14.96
N TYR A 410 37.33 1.23 -15.25
CA TYR A 410 37.84 0.11 -14.48
C TYR A 410 38.88 0.64 -13.50
N ILE A 411 38.59 0.52 -12.20
CA ILE A 411 39.43 1.07 -11.12
C ILE A 411 40.25 0.00 -10.39
N GLY A 412 40.12 -1.28 -10.77
CA GLY A 412 40.85 -2.37 -10.10
C GLY A 412 40.33 -2.73 -8.71
N VAL A 413 39.02 -2.64 -8.47
CA VAL A 413 38.41 -3.10 -7.20
C VAL A 413 38.27 -4.63 -7.14
N ARG A 414 38.14 -5.27 -8.32
CA ARG A 414 38.08 -6.73 -8.55
C ARG A 414 38.70 -7.10 -9.90
N PRO A 415 39.02 -8.38 -10.15
CA PRO A 415 39.32 -8.90 -11.47
C PRO A 415 38.21 -8.57 -12.49
N THR A 416 38.57 -8.37 -13.76
CA THR A 416 37.62 -7.98 -14.82
C THR A 416 36.70 -9.11 -15.28
N ASN A 417 37.05 -10.36 -14.96
CA ASN A 417 36.30 -11.56 -15.29
C ASN A 417 35.28 -11.98 -14.22
N ASP A 418 35.42 -11.45 -12.99
CA ASP A 418 34.47 -11.72 -11.90
C ASP A 418 33.10 -11.07 -12.19
N ASP A 419 33.14 -9.81 -12.64
CA ASP A 419 31.99 -9.10 -13.19
C ASP A 419 32.46 -8.24 -14.36
N THR A 420 32.00 -8.59 -15.56
CA THR A 420 32.41 -7.95 -16.81
C THR A 420 31.81 -6.55 -16.98
N GLY A 421 30.83 -6.16 -16.15
CA GLY A 421 30.30 -4.80 -16.08
C GLY A 421 29.75 -4.30 -17.41
N ARG A 422 30.15 -3.10 -17.82
CA ARG A 422 29.68 -2.46 -19.07
C ARG A 422 29.90 -3.29 -20.33
N PHE A 423 30.90 -4.19 -20.36
CA PHE A 423 31.09 -5.12 -21.48
C PHE A 423 29.82 -5.90 -21.83
N GLN A 424 28.99 -6.25 -20.84
CA GLN A 424 27.72 -6.95 -21.05
C GLN A 424 26.72 -6.14 -21.88
N VAL A 425 26.86 -4.81 -21.87
CA VAL A 425 26.00 -3.87 -22.60
C VAL A 425 26.57 -3.55 -23.97
N THR A 426 27.89 -3.40 -24.08
CA THR A 426 28.54 -2.87 -25.31
C THR A 426 29.20 -3.93 -26.18
N GLY A 427 29.55 -5.09 -25.63
CA GLY A 427 30.37 -6.11 -26.29
C GLY A 427 31.81 -5.68 -26.58
N ASN A 428 32.24 -4.51 -26.14
CA ASN A 428 33.57 -3.95 -26.42
C ASN A 428 34.57 -4.33 -25.33
N ASN A 429 35.64 -5.06 -25.67
CA ASN A 429 36.68 -5.46 -24.72
C ASN A 429 37.31 -4.30 -23.93
N ALA A 430 37.30 -3.07 -24.47
CA ALA A 430 37.77 -1.89 -23.72
C ALA A 430 36.91 -1.58 -22.48
N ASP A 431 35.65 -2.03 -22.47
CA ASP A 431 34.68 -1.83 -21.39
C ASP A 431 34.67 -2.95 -20.34
N LEU A 432 35.56 -3.94 -20.45
CA LEU A 432 35.63 -5.06 -19.52
C LEU A 432 35.88 -4.61 -18.07
N GLY A 433 34.97 -4.95 -17.17
CA GLY A 433 35.02 -4.56 -15.75
C GLY A 433 34.78 -3.06 -15.51
N ARG A 434 34.34 -2.29 -16.53
CA ARG A 434 34.06 -0.87 -16.34
C ARG A 434 32.69 -0.65 -15.71
N PHE A 435 32.66 0.24 -14.73
CA PHE A 435 31.44 0.65 -14.05
C PHE A 435 31.30 2.16 -14.01
N ARG A 436 30.05 2.63 -13.92
CA ARG A 436 29.70 4.03 -13.86
C ARG A 436 30.31 4.67 -12.62
N THR A 437 30.84 5.87 -12.79
CA THR A 437 31.35 6.69 -11.70
C THR A 437 30.17 7.24 -10.89
N PRO A 438 29.97 6.82 -9.63
CA PRO A 438 28.81 7.25 -8.86
C PRO A 438 28.99 8.69 -8.36
N SER A 439 27.87 9.38 -8.11
CA SER A 439 27.87 10.65 -7.37
C SER A 439 28.44 10.42 -5.95
N LEU A 440 29.22 11.38 -5.46
CA LEU A 440 29.70 11.42 -4.07
C LEU A 440 28.74 12.15 -3.13
N ARG A 441 27.63 12.71 -3.64
CA ARG A 441 26.58 13.27 -2.77
C ARG A 441 26.01 12.17 -1.88
N ASN A 442 25.88 12.50 -0.59
CA ASN A 442 25.44 11.63 0.51
C ASN A 442 26.29 10.36 0.70
N VAL A 443 27.55 10.36 0.23
CA VAL A 443 28.42 9.18 0.33
C VAL A 443 28.74 8.79 1.77
N GLU A 444 28.66 9.73 2.72
CA GLU A 444 28.78 9.47 4.16
C GLU A 444 27.71 8.51 4.70
N LEU A 445 26.50 8.61 4.17
CA LEU A 445 25.34 7.88 4.67
C LEU A 445 25.31 6.43 4.18
N ARG A 446 26.12 6.09 3.17
CA ARG A 446 26.10 4.78 2.52
C ARG A 446 26.64 3.69 3.42
N GLY A 447 26.02 2.54 3.28
CA GLY A 447 26.33 1.37 4.07
C GLY A 447 27.49 0.54 3.55
N THR A 448 27.64 0.52 2.22
CA THR A 448 28.68 -0.22 1.53
C THR A 448 29.25 0.62 0.38
N PHE A 449 30.46 0.28 -0.08
CA PHE A 449 31.13 1.03 -1.15
C PHE A 449 31.52 0.15 -2.33
N PHE A 450 31.52 0.78 -3.52
CA PHE A 450 31.67 0.16 -4.84
C PHE A 450 30.51 -0.74 -5.26
N HIS A 451 30.52 -1.20 -6.51
CA HIS A 451 29.46 -2.03 -7.10
C HIS A 451 29.26 -3.39 -6.42
N ASN A 452 30.17 -3.77 -5.53
CA ASN A 452 30.22 -5.07 -4.86
C ASN A 452 30.11 -4.95 -3.33
N GLY A 453 29.95 -3.73 -2.80
CA GLY A 453 29.88 -3.46 -1.37
C GLY A 453 31.10 -3.89 -0.55
N ARG A 454 32.28 -4.03 -1.19
CA ARG A 454 33.47 -4.64 -0.57
C ARG A 454 33.99 -3.89 0.66
N PHE A 455 33.80 -2.58 0.73
CA PHE A 455 34.23 -1.78 1.87
C PHE A 455 33.04 -1.20 2.62
N SER A 456 33.26 -0.96 3.92
CA SER A 456 32.26 -0.47 4.86
C SER A 456 32.53 0.95 5.35
N THR A 457 33.71 1.50 5.06
CA THR A 457 34.12 2.84 5.49
C THR A 457 34.77 3.66 4.38
N LEU A 458 34.63 4.99 4.47
CA LEU A 458 35.33 5.93 3.58
C LEU A 458 36.85 5.88 3.75
N ASP A 459 37.33 5.54 4.95
CA ASP A 459 38.75 5.36 5.24
C ASP A 459 39.35 4.22 4.40
N GLU A 460 38.66 3.08 4.27
CA GLU A 460 39.04 1.97 3.38
C GLU A 460 39.03 2.38 1.90
N VAL A 461 38.02 3.16 1.49
CA VAL A 461 37.90 3.68 0.11
C VAL A 461 39.07 4.60 -0.23
N VAL A 462 39.42 5.53 0.66
CA VAL A 462 40.55 6.44 0.46
C VAL A 462 41.87 5.67 0.47
N ALA A 463 42.03 4.71 1.38
CA ALA A 463 43.20 3.84 1.41
C ALA A 463 43.34 3.01 0.12
N PHE A 464 42.23 2.59 -0.49
CA PHE A 464 42.21 1.87 -1.78
C PHE A 464 42.74 2.73 -2.92
N TYR A 465 42.27 3.98 -3.03
CA TYR A 465 42.81 4.88 -4.04
C TYR A 465 44.26 5.29 -3.72
N ASN A 466 44.65 5.42 -2.45
CA ASN A 466 46.01 5.78 -2.06
C ASN A 466 47.05 4.73 -2.49
N ARG A 467 46.68 3.43 -2.48
CA ARG A 467 47.53 2.33 -2.98
C ARG A 467 47.37 2.02 -4.47
N GLY A 468 46.48 2.74 -5.17
CA GLY A 468 46.31 2.64 -6.62
C GLY A 468 45.40 1.49 -7.08
N GLY A 469 44.48 1.03 -6.22
CA GLY A 469 43.60 -0.11 -6.49
C GLY A 469 44.29 -1.47 -6.30
N ASP A 470 43.49 -2.54 -6.23
CA ASP A 470 43.96 -3.87 -5.80
C ASP A 470 44.23 -4.81 -6.98
N PHE A 471 43.60 -4.56 -8.12
CA PHE A 471 43.74 -5.37 -9.33
C PHE A 471 44.19 -4.52 -10.53
N ASN A 472 44.85 -5.16 -11.49
CA ASN A 472 45.36 -4.53 -12.70
C ASN A 472 44.84 -5.27 -13.94
N ALA A 473 44.50 -4.51 -14.97
CA ALA A 473 44.17 -5.00 -16.31
C ALA A 473 44.59 -3.93 -17.34
N PRO A 474 44.76 -4.30 -18.63
CA PRO A 474 45.21 -3.35 -19.66
C PRO A 474 44.33 -2.11 -19.83
N ASN A 475 43.04 -2.19 -19.48
CA ASN A 475 42.06 -1.11 -19.61
C ASN A 475 41.79 -0.34 -18.30
N LYS A 476 42.60 -0.55 -17.25
CA LYS A 476 42.52 0.19 -15.98
C LYS A 476 42.77 1.67 -16.21
N ASP A 477 41.94 2.52 -15.57
CA ASP A 477 42.08 3.97 -15.69
C ASP A 477 43.41 4.43 -15.08
N GLY A 478 44.25 5.09 -15.89
CA GLY A 478 45.59 5.52 -15.48
C GLY A 478 45.61 6.56 -14.35
N ASN A 479 44.47 7.20 -14.04
CA ASN A 479 44.34 8.08 -12.87
C ASN A 479 44.29 7.30 -11.55
N VAL A 480 43.99 6.00 -11.59
CA VAL A 480 44.02 5.13 -10.41
C VAL A 480 45.43 4.57 -10.24
N ARG A 481 46.24 5.32 -9.49
CA ARG A 481 47.67 5.06 -9.24
C ARG A 481 48.01 5.33 -7.78
N PRO A 482 49.10 4.74 -7.23
CA PRO A 482 49.55 5.06 -5.90
C PRO A 482 49.77 6.57 -5.71
N ARG A 483 49.33 7.12 -4.57
CA ARG A 483 49.40 8.56 -4.28
C ARG A 483 50.35 8.94 -3.16
N GLY A 484 50.70 7.99 -2.29
CA GLY A 484 51.66 8.22 -1.19
C GLY A 484 51.17 9.24 -0.15
N LEU A 485 49.85 9.35 0.03
CA LEU A 485 49.23 10.25 1.00
C LEU A 485 49.54 9.79 2.43
N SER A 486 49.89 10.74 3.30
CA SER A 486 50.05 10.49 4.74
C SER A 486 48.72 10.14 5.40
N ALA A 487 48.75 9.58 6.61
CA ALA A 487 47.53 9.29 7.38
C ALA A 487 46.66 10.53 7.58
N GLN A 488 47.27 11.69 7.87
CA GLN A 488 46.55 12.95 8.03
C GLN A 488 45.92 13.42 6.71
N GLN A 489 46.63 13.29 5.59
CA GLN A 489 46.07 13.68 4.29
C GLN A 489 44.89 12.79 3.88
N GLN A 490 44.95 11.49 4.18
CA GLN A 490 43.82 10.58 3.98
C GLN A 490 42.64 10.99 4.86
N ALA A 491 42.87 11.28 6.15
CA ALA A 491 41.84 11.74 7.06
C ALA A 491 41.19 13.07 6.62
N ASP A 492 41.97 14.00 6.07
CA ASP A 492 41.46 15.27 5.54
C ASP A 492 40.53 15.03 4.32
N ILE A 493 40.91 14.12 3.41
CA ILE A 493 40.03 13.73 2.29
C ILE A 493 38.76 13.07 2.80
N VAL A 494 38.85 12.17 3.78
CA VAL A 494 37.67 11.54 4.41
C VAL A 494 36.77 12.60 5.03
N ALA A 495 37.31 13.58 5.76
CA ALA A 495 36.53 14.70 6.31
C ALA A 495 35.81 15.48 5.20
N PHE A 496 36.44 15.69 4.05
CA PHE A 496 35.81 16.33 2.90
C PHE A 496 34.68 15.48 2.27
N LEU A 497 34.82 14.15 2.24
CA LEU A 497 33.80 13.24 1.69
C LEU A 497 32.59 13.04 2.61
N ARG A 498 32.72 13.37 3.89
CA ARG A 498 31.65 13.24 4.90
C ARG A 498 30.68 14.42 4.83
N ARG A 499 30.58 15.18 5.92
CA ARG A 499 29.66 16.32 6.11
C ARG A 499 29.51 17.22 4.88
N PRO A 500 30.58 17.61 4.15
CA PRO A 500 30.42 18.49 2.98
C PRO A 500 29.51 17.93 1.88
N HIS A 501 29.39 16.61 1.73
CA HIS A 501 28.57 15.99 0.70
C HIS A 501 27.20 15.51 1.19
N THR A 502 26.90 15.63 2.48
CA THR A 502 25.68 15.10 3.09
C THR A 502 24.59 16.18 3.14
N ASP A 503 23.48 15.96 2.43
CA ASP A 503 22.32 16.86 2.48
C ASP A 503 21.54 16.58 3.78
N PRO A 504 21.36 17.58 4.66
CA PRO A 504 20.68 17.37 5.93
C PRO A 504 19.24 16.84 5.77
N ARG A 505 18.55 17.17 4.66
CA ARG A 505 17.19 16.68 4.43
C ARG A 505 17.18 15.19 4.13
N ALA A 506 18.13 14.69 3.35
CA ALA A 506 18.23 13.26 3.07
C ALA A 506 18.62 12.47 4.34
N ALA A 507 19.55 12.99 5.14
CA ALA A 507 19.97 12.36 6.39
C ALA A 507 18.85 12.29 7.45
N SER A 508 17.96 13.29 7.46
CA SER A 508 16.83 13.37 8.40
C SER A 508 15.49 12.97 7.78
N GLU A 509 15.49 12.45 6.54
CA GLU A 509 14.29 12.07 5.78
C GLU A 509 13.20 13.16 5.78
N LEU A 510 13.63 14.41 5.61
CA LEU A 510 12.74 15.56 5.44
C LEU A 510 12.32 15.71 3.97
N PRO A 511 11.15 16.31 3.68
CA PRO A 511 10.71 16.52 2.31
C PRO A 511 11.80 17.14 1.40
N PRO A 512 11.96 16.64 0.16
CA PRO A 512 11.14 15.62 -0.52
C PRO A 512 11.55 14.15 -0.23
N PHE A 513 12.47 13.92 0.71
CA PHE A 513 13.02 12.61 1.06
C PHE A 513 12.23 11.90 2.17
N ASP A 514 11.16 12.51 2.65
CA ASP A 514 10.22 11.89 3.58
C ASP A 514 9.55 10.67 2.94
N ARG A 515 9.26 9.67 3.76
CA ARG A 515 8.81 8.35 3.30
C ARG A 515 7.90 7.68 4.33
N PRO A 516 7.08 6.69 3.92
CA PRO A 516 6.43 5.80 4.87
C PRO A 516 7.44 4.89 5.57
N THR A 517 7.02 4.28 6.69
CA THR A 517 7.66 3.10 7.27
C THR A 517 7.15 1.86 6.55
N LEU A 518 8.07 1.07 5.98
CA LEU A 518 7.76 -0.15 5.23
C LEU A 518 7.33 -1.28 6.17
N TYR A 519 6.50 -2.21 5.70
CA TYR A 519 6.06 -3.35 6.51
C TYR A 519 7.26 -4.16 7.01
N SER A 520 8.25 -4.38 6.14
CA SER A 520 9.51 -5.08 6.46
C SER A 520 10.37 -4.41 7.55
N GLU A 521 10.06 -3.16 7.92
CA GLU A 521 10.74 -2.40 9.00
C GLU A 521 9.96 -2.43 10.33
N THR A 522 8.77 -3.03 10.36
CA THR A 522 7.88 -3.01 11.53
C THR A 522 7.85 -4.32 12.31
N ASP A 523 7.28 -4.26 13.52
CA ASP A 523 6.96 -5.43 14.33
C ASP A 523 5.80 -6.29 13.79
N ARG A 524 5.20 -5.91 12.65
CA ARG A 524 4.15 -6.70 11.96
C ARG A 524 4.72 -7.91 11.21
N VAL A 525 6.03 -7.96 10.97
CA VAL A 525 6.68 -9.14 10.39
C VAL A 525 6.55 -10.33 11.36
N PRO A 526 6.10 -11.52 10.90
CA PRO A 526 5.95 -12.68 11.76
C PRO A 526 7.21 -12.99 12.57
N LYS A 527 7.03 -13.30 13.85
CA LYS A 527 8.13 -13.48 14.82
C LYS A 527 8.36 -14.94 15.12
N LEU A 528 9.62 -15.37 15.06
CA LEU A 528 10.03 -16.73 15.43
C LEU A 528 10.49 -16.78 16.89
N THR A 529 9.72 -17.46 17.74
CA THR A 529 10.01 -17.58 19.19
C THR A 529 10.03 -19.04 19.64
N GLY A 530 10.19 -19.28 20.94
CA GLY A 530 10.15 -20.61 21.56
C GLY A 530 11.18 -21.62 21.03
N THR A 531 10.98 -22.87 21.43
CA THR A 531 11.77 -24.04 21.01
C THR A 531 10.92 -25.00 20.17
N GLY A 532 11.60 -25.86 19.41
CA GLY A 532 10.99 -26.98 18.68
C GLY A 532 11.49 -28.32 19.22
N VAL A 533 11.02 -29.41 18.62
CA VAL A 533 11.44 -30.78 18.92
C VAL A 533 12.24 -31.30 17.74
N ALA A 534 13.46 -31.75 18.01
CA ALA A 534 14.34 -32.27 16.96
C ALA A 534 13.83 -33.62 16.43
N GLY A 535 13.93 -33.79 15.11
CA GLY A 535 13.69 -35.07 14.47
C GLY A 535 14.93 -35.96 14.39
N SER A 536 14.86 -36.94 13.50
CA SER A 536 16.00 -37.70 13.01
C SER A 536 17.16 -36.76 12.61
N GLY A 537 18.39 -37.19 12.87
CA GLY A 537 19.57 -36.35 12.61
C GLY A 537 19.74 -35.16 13.56
N ALA A 538 18.96 -35.11 14.65
CA ALA A 538 18.98 -34.05 15.67
C ALA A 538 18.71 -32.64 15.11
N GLN A 539 17.98 -32.55 14.00
CA GLN A 539 17.60 -31.29 13.37
C GLN A 539 16.23 -30.84 13.85
N VAL A 540 16.12 -29.56 14.25
CA VAL A 540 14.82 -28.94 14.54
C VAL A 540 14.32 -28.28 13.25
N PRO A 541 13.12 -28.63 12.75
CA PRO A 541 12.51 -27.96 11.61
C PRO A 541 12.46 -26.44 11.80
N GLN A 542 12.84 -25.68 10.79
CA GLN A 542 12.92 -24.23 10.83
C GLN A 542 11.77 -23.62 10.02
N PRO A 543 10.83 -22.90 10.67
CA PRO A 543 9.75 -22.24 9.96
C PRO A 543 10.27 -20.96 9.28
N VAL A 544 9.62 -20.56 8.19
CA VAL A 544 9.80 -19.27 7.51
C VAL A 544 8.43 -18.64 7.33
N ALA A 545 8.27 -17.42 7.82
CA ALA A 545 7.06 -16.62 7.64
C ALA A 545 7.51 -15.16 7.57
N VAL A 546 7.43 -14.54 6.39
CA VAL A 546 7.94 -13.18 6.15
C VAL A 546 6.94 -12.28 5.41
N GLU A 547 5.89 -12.87 4.83
CA GLU A 547 4.87 -12.13 4.09
C GLU A 547 3.92 -11.39 5.04
N PRO A 548 3.29 -10.28 4.59
CA PRO A 548 2.34 -9.55 5.41
C PRO A 548 1.09 -10.39 5.69
N PRO A 549 0.72 -10.61 6.97
CA PRO A 549 -0.59 -11.15 7.35
C PRO A 549 -1.68 -10.07 7.17
N LEU A 550 -1.83 -9.58 5.95
CA LEU A 550 -2.84 -8.58 5.59
C LEU A 550 -4.22 -9.26 5.53
N VAL A 551 -5.23 -8.64 6.13
CA VAL A 551 -6.64 -9.05 6.00
C VAL A 551 -7.03 -9.13 4.52
N GLY A 552 -7.81 -10.15 4.14
CA GLY A 552 -8.17 -10.41 2.76
C GLY A 552 -7.01 -10.86 1.85
N ASN A 553 -5.81 -11.15 2.38
CA ASN A 553 -4.72 -11.67 1.56
C ASN A 553 -5.00 -13.13 1.15
N PRO A 554 -5.28 -13.42 -0.15
CA PRO A 554 -5.63 -14.77 -0.58
C PRO A 554 -4.44 -15.73 -0.61
N ALA A 555 -3.22 -15.20 -0.44
CA ALA A 555 -1.99 -15.97 -0.56
C ALA A 555 -0.94 -15.48 0.45
N PHE A 556 -1.21 -15.69 1.74
CA PHE A 556 -0.21 -15.57 2.80
C PHE A 556 0.59 -16.88 2.91
N THR A 557 1.85 -16.86 2.50
CA THR A 557 2.66 -18.08 2.41
C THR A 557 3.57 -18.25 3.62
N VAL A 558 3.55 -19.45 4.21
CA VAL A 558 4.47 -19.88 5.27
C VAL A 558 5.16 -21.17 4.86
N ALA A 559 6.38 -21.38 5.33
CA ALA A 559 7.21 -22.50 4.92
C ALA A 559 7.96 -23.15 6.09
N VAL A 560 8.55 -24.31 5.82
CA VAL A 560 9.43 -25.04 6.73
C VAL A 560 10.62 -25.63 5.96
N ALA A 561 11.79 -25.59 6.58
CA ALA A 561 13.03 -26.22 6.11
C ALA A 561 13.67 -27.03 7.25
N ASN A 562 14.81 -27.68 6.98
CA ASN A 562 15.54 -28.53 7.94
C ASN A 562 14.68 -29.65 8.55
N ALA A 563 13.68 -30.12 7.80
CA ALA A 563 12.79 -31.20 8.18
C ALA A 563 13.27 -32.55 7.62
N LEU A 564 12.55 -33.63 7.88
CA LEU A 564 12.75 -34.92 7.21
C LEU A 564 12.23 -34.83 5.76
N GLY A 565 13.11 -35.02 4.78
CA GLY A 565 12.73 -34.97 3.36
C GLY A 565 11.84 -36.14 2.93
N GLY A 566 10.82 -35.84 2.12
CA GLY A 566 9.81 -36.81 1.69
C GLY A 566 8.75 -37.14 2.74
N ALA A 567 8.83 -36.55 3.93
CA ALA A 567 7.85 -36.75 4.98
C ALA A 567 6.58 -35.92 4.77
N THR A 568 5.50 -36.35 5.40
CA THR A 568 4.29 -35.55 5.55
C THR A 568 4.52 -34.49 6.64
N ALA A 569 4.13 -33.24 6.36
CA ALA A 569 4.15 -32.17 7.34
C ALA A 569 2.74 -31.59 7.52
N THR A 570 2.34 -31.43 8.78
CA THR A 570 1.09 -30.77 9.16
C THR A 570 1.41 -29.40 9.74
N LEU A 571 0.91 -28.35 9.10
CA LEU A 571 0.86 -27.00 9.63
C LEU A 571 -0.39 -26.87 10.51
N VAL A 572 -0.22 -26.37 11.73
CA VAL A 572 -1.33 -26.00 12.61
C VAL A 572 -1.13 -24.55 13.06
N ILE A 573 -2.15 -23.72 12.88
CA ILE A 573 -2.21 -22.35 13.36
C ILE A 573 -3.40 -22.19 14.29
N ASN A 574 -3.15 -21.65 15.48
CA ASN A 574 -4.14 -21.44 16.54
C ASN A 574 -4.08 -20.03 17.13
N SER A 575 -5.14 -19.61 17.82
CA SER A 575 -5.17 -18.41 18.67
C SER A 575 -4.25 -18.49 19.91
N THR A 576 -3.70 -19.67 20.19
CA THR A 576 -2.70 -19.92 21.25
C THR A 576 -1.62 -20.89 20.75
N ASP A 577 -0.48 -20.99 21.44
CA ASP A 577 0.60 -21.92 21.04
C ASP A 577 0.06 -23.36 20.91
N PRO A 578 0.12 -23.98 19.71
CA PRO A 578 -0.32 -25.36 19.48
C PRO A 578 0.44 -26.43 20.32
N GLY A 579 1.58 -26.08 20.91
CA GLY A 579 2.39 -26.96 21.75
C GLY A 579 3.23 -27.97 20.96
N THR A 580 3.96 -28.84 21.66
CA THR A 580 4.94 -29.77 21.05
C THR A 580 4.75 -31.24 21.42
N VAL A 581 3.77 -31.57 22.25
CA VAL A 581 3.62 -32.91 22.86
C VAL A 581 2.84 -33.87 21.95
N ALA A 582 1.93 -33.36 21.12
CA ALA A 582 1.16 -34.12 20.15
C ALA A 582 0.82 -33.22 18.95
N ILE A 583 0.49 -33.82 17.81
CA ILE A 583 -0.04 -33.09 16.65
C ILE A 583 -1.51 -32.76 16.93
N PRO A 584 -1.90 -31.47 16.98
CA PRO A 584 -3.29 -31.09 17.21
C PRO A 584 -4.24 -31.65 16.14
N ALA A 585 -5.43 -32.07 16.58
CA ALA A 585 -6.46 -32.61 15.70
C ALA A 585 -7.13 -31.51 14.84
N SER A 586 -7.12 -30.26 15.30
CA SER A 586 -7.66 -29.09 14.62
C SER A 586 -6.75 -27.87 14.79
N GLY A 587 -6.96 -26.86 13.96
CA GLY A 587 -6.44 -25.50 14.14
C GLY A 587 -7.62 -24.54 14.18
N SER A 588 -7.63 -23.59 15.12
CA SER A 588 -8.65 -22.54 15.24
C SER A 588 -8.56 -21.53 14.10
N PHE A 589 -7.44 -21.48 13.39
CA PHE A 589 -7.31 -20.72 12.16
C PHE A 589 -7.12 -21.64 10.94
N ILE A 590 -6.07 -22.47 10.95
CA ILE A 590 -5.86 -23.45 9.87
C ILE A 590 -5.17 -24.71 10.38
N ARG A 591 -5.54 -25.85 9.77
CA ARG A 591 -4.79 -27.11 9.84
C ARG A 591 -4.65 -27.66 8.43
N GLN A 592 -3.44 -27.70 7.91
CA GLN A 592 -3.17 -28.12 6.53
C GLN A 592 -2.01 -29.11 6.49
N THR A 593 -2.14 -30.15 5.68
CA THR A 593 -1.10 -31.15 5.49
C THR A 593 -0.51 -31.02 4.09
N ILE A 594 0.82 -31.08 4.00
CA ILE A 594 1.58 -31.08 2.74
C ILE A 594 2.62 -32.22 2.76
N ASN A 595 3.10 -32.58 1.58
CA ASN A 595 4.26 -33.46 1.46
C ASN A 595 5.51 -32.61 1.27
N LEU A 596 6.54 -32.87 2.09
CA LEU A 596 7.81 -32.18 1.99
C LEU A 596 8.64 -32.72 0.83
N GLN A 597 9.31 -31.80 0.14
CA GLN A 597 10.31 -32.10 -0.86
C GLN A 597 11.67 -32.39 -0.20
N GLY A 598 12.65 -32.79 -0.99
CA GLY A 598 14.00 -33.11 -0.52
C GLY A 598 14.13 -34.54 0.03
N ASN A 599 15.32 -34.90 0.52
CA ASN A 599 15.64 -36.26 0.94
C ASN A 599 16.35 -36.29 2.29
N GLY A 600 15.97 -37.26 3.14
CA GLY A 600 16.69 -37.59 4.38
C GLY A 600 16.59 -36.53 5.49
N PRO A 601 17.20 -36.81 6.65
CA PRO A 601 17.14 -35.92 7.81
C PRO A 601 17.76 -34.54 7.53
N GLY A 602 17.02 -33.46 7.80
CA GLY A 602 17.47 -32.08 7.59
C GLY A 602 17.39 -31.60 6.14
N GLY A 603 17.07 -32.47 5.17
CA GLY A 603 16.93 -32.11 3.76
C GLY A 603 15.52 -31.71 3.34
N GLY A 604 14.53 -31.86 4.24
CA GLY A 604 13.13 -31.63 3.96
C GLY A 604 12.72 -30.16 3.96
N PHE A 605 11.94 -29.76 2.97
CA PHE A 605 11.36 -28.42 2.88
C PHE A 605 9.98 -28.41 2.19
N GLY A 606 9.19 -27.38 2.45
CA GLY A 606 7.90 -27.17 1.81
C GLY A 606 7.22 -25.90 2.32
N SER A 607 6.16 -25.48 1.63
CA SER A 607 5.37 -24.30 2.02
C SER A 607 3.89 -24.56 1.84
N ALA A 608 3.08 -23.82 2.62
CA ALA A 608 1.64 -23.77 2.53
C ALA A 608 1.21 -22.34 2.23
N ILE A 609 0.27 -22.21 1.31
CA ILE A 609 -0.43 -20.96 1.03
C ILE A 609 -1.70 -20.95 1.88
N ILE A 610 -1.89 -19.88 2.64
CA ILE A 610 -3.02 -19.67 3.52
C ILE A 610 -3.79 -18.46 2.99
N ALA A 611 -5.09 -18.61 2.80
CA ALA A 611 -5.97 -17.46 2.62
C ALA A 611 -6.23 -16.84 3.99
N ILE A 612 -5.97 -15.55 4.13
CA ILE A 612 -6.46 -14.76 5.25
C ILE A 612 -7.83 -14.23 4.82
N PRO A 613 -8.92 -14.62 5.48
CA PRO A 613 -10.25 -14.10 5.18
C PRO A 613 -10.25 -12.57 5.21
N ASP A 614 -11.05 -11.98 4.35
CA ASP A 614 -11.36 -10.56 4.43
C ASP A 614 -12.43 -10.38 5.50
N ASP A 615 -12.01 -10.39 6.76
CA ASP A 615 -12.90 -10.36 7.93
C ASP A 615 -12.36 -9.31 8.91
N PRO A 616 -13.11 -8.23 9.19
CA PRO A 616 -12.68 -7.20 10.12
C PRO A 616 -12.44 -7.72 11.54
N ALA A 617 -13.12 -8.79 11.98
CA ALA A 617 -12.94 -9.39 13.31
C ALA A 617 -11.56 -10.03 13.50
N LEU A 618 -10.85 -10.36 12.41
CA LEU A 618 -9.48 -10.86 12.46
C LEU A 618 -8.45 -9.73 12.67
N VAL A 619 -8.79 -8.48 12.38
CA VAL A 619 -7.82 -7.37 12.43
C VAL A 619 -7.42 -7.10 13.88
N GLY A 620 -6.13 -7.24 14.18
CA GLY A 620 -5.56 -7.13 15.53
C GLY A 620 -5.44 -8.46 16.26
N GLU A 621 -6.07 -9.53 15.77
CA GLU A 621 -5.95 -10.86 16.36
C GLU A 621 -4.57 -11.47 16.08
N THR A 622 -4.04 -12.16 17.08
CA THR A 622 -2.70 -12.78 17.03
C THR A 622 -2.79 -14.29 16.98
N PHE A 623 -2.14 -14.88 15.99
CA PHE A 623 -2.13 -16.31 15.74
C PHE A 623 -0.73 -16.90 15.88
N PHE A 624 -0.68 -18.18 16.20
CA PHE A 624 0.51 -18.95 16.53
C PHE A 624 0.56 -20.24 15.71
N GLY A 625 1.59 -20.39 14.89
CA GLY A 625 1.78 -21.51 13.99
C GLY A 625 2.95 -22.42 14.35
N ARG A 626 2.78 -23.73 14.12
CA ARG A 626 3.83 -24.75 14.17
C ARG A 626 3.70 -25.75 13.04
N TRP A 627 4.83 -26.26 12.58
CA TRP A 627 4.92 -27.40 11.68
C TRP A 627 5.24 -28.67 12.48
N TYR A 628 4.48 -29.72 12.22
CA TYR A 628 4.68 -31.07 12.74
C TYR A 628 5.04 -31.98 11.58
N ILE A 629 6.20 -32.64 11.66
CA ILE A 629 6.74 -33.45 10.56
C ILE A 629 6.76 -34.90 11.01
N ASP A 630 6.07 -35.77 10.27
CA ASP A 630 6.09 -37.20 10.53
C ASP A 630 7.52 -37.74 10.41
N ASP A 631 8.03 -38.31 11.50
CA ASP A 631 9.42 -38.76 11.59
C ASP A 631 9.51 -39.92 12.59
N THR A 632 9.42 -41.15 12.07
CA THR A 632 9.43 -42.37 12.89
C THR A 632 10.73 -42.58 13.67
N GLY A 633 11.81 -41.88 13.31
CA GLY A 633 13.07 -41.88 14.06
C GLY A 633 13.14 -40.82 15.17
N ALA A 634 12.15 -39.92 15.25
CA ALA A 634 12.04 -38.93 16.31
C ALA A 634 11.32 -39.48 17.55
N THR A 635 11.61 -38.91 18.72
CA THR A 635 10.89 -39.23 19.96
C THR A 635 9.41 -38.85 19.81
N GLY A 636 8.51 -39.83 19.94
CA GLY A 636 7.07 -39.62 19.73
C GLY A 636 6.60 -39.76 18.28
N GLY A 637 7.50 -40.06 17.33
CA GLY A 637 7.17 -40.33 15.93
C GLY A 637 7.01 -39.10 15.04
N PHE A 638 7.35 -37.90 15.53
CA PHE A 638 7.33 -36.66 14.77
C PHE A 638 8.34 -35.64 15.32
N SER A 639 8.70 -34.65 14.51
CA SER A 639 9.46 -33.47 14.91
C SER A 639 8.61 -32.21 14.82
N VAL A 640 8.99 -31.15 15.53
CA VAL A 640 8.18 -29.92 15.64
C VAL A 640 9.03 -28.70 15.44
N SER A 641 8.57 -27.77 14.62
CA SER A 641 9.25 -26.49 14.42
C SER A 641 9.22 -25.62 15.67
N ARG A 642 10.05 -24.57 15.66
CA ARG A 642 9.81 -23.40 16.52
C ARG A 642 8.45 -22.77 16.19
N ILE A 643 7.94 -21.95 17.09
CA ILE A 643 6.68 -21.23 16.88
C ILE A 643 6.94 -19.99 16.03
N PHE A 644 6.05 -19.73 15.08
CA PHE A 644 5.94 -18.44 14.40
C PHE A 644 4.64 -17.78 14.81
N SER A 645 4.66 -16.50 15.16
CA SER A 645 3.47 -15.74 15.54
C SER A 645 3.29 -14.52 14.65
N PHE A 646 2.05 -14.18 14.33
CA PHE A 646 1.72 -13.03 13.51
C PHE A 646 0.40 -12.41 13.96
N THR A 647 0.25 -11.11 13.73
CA THR A 647 -0.98 -10.36 14.02
C THR A 647 -1.57 -9.90 12.70
N ILE A 648 -2.83 -10.23 12.44
CA ILE A 648 -3.50 -9.79 11.21
C ILE A 648 -3.74 -8.29 11.29
N PHE A 649 -3.53 -7.59 10.18
CA PHE A 649 -3.70 -6.14 10.10
C PHE A 649 -4.25 -5.72 8.72
N GLY A 650 -4.58 -4.45 8.59
CA GLY A 650 -5.08 -3.86 7.35
C GLY A 650 -6.47 -3.28 7.55
N GLU A 651 -7.10 -2.88 6.45
CA GLU A 651 -8.49 -2.46 6.40
C GLU A 651 -9.22 -3.50 5.55
N SER A 652 -10.22 -4.15 6.14
CA SER A 652 -11.07 -5.13 5.45
C SER A 652 -11.77 -4.46 4.28
N THR A 653 -11.85 -5.13 3.14
CA THR A 653 -12.74 -4.73 2.04
C THR A 653 -14.08 -5.46 2.08
N ALA A 654 -14.21 -6.48 2.92
CA ALA A 654 -15.50 -7.04 3.28
C ALA A 654 -16.23 -5.94 4.01
N VAL A 655 -17.11 -5.30 3.25
CA VAL A 655 -18.31 -4.70 3.77
C VAL A 655 -18.94 -5.79 4.61
N ASN A 656 -19.18 -5.56 5.90
CA ASN A 656 -20.13 -6.39 6.61
C ASN A 656 -21.41 -6.31 5.80
N SER A 657 -21.73 -7.40 5.11
CA SER A 657 -22.79 -7.41 4.13
C SER A 657 -24.09 -7.12 4.86
N ALA A 658 -24.48 -5.85 4.83
CA ALA A 658 -25.88 -5.49 4.84
C ALA A 658 -26.46 -6.04 3.53
N ALA A 659 -27.00 -7.26 3.60
CA ALA A 659 -28.02 -7.79 2.69
C ALA A 659 -27.78 -7.68 1.18
N HIS A 660 -26.63 -8.12 0.66
CA HIS A 660 -26.52 -8.43 -0.78
C HIS A 660 -27.08 -9.81 -1.09
N VAL A 661 -27.85 -9.91 -2.17
CA VAL A 661 -28.37 -11.19 -2.70
C VAL A 661 -27.45 -11.64 -3.83
N ASP A 662 -26.45 -12.44 -3.47
CA ASP A 662 -25.43 -13.02 -4.36
C ASP A 662 -25.51 -14.55 -4.33
N PHE A 663 -26.09 -15.18 -5.34
CA PHE A 663 -26.29 -16.64 -5.37
C PHE A 663 -25.09 -17.40 -5.93
N ASP A 664 -24.08 -16.72 -6.50
CA ASP A 664 -22.95 -17.38 -7.16
C ASP A 664 -21.58 -17.09 -6.53
N GLY A 665 -21.52 -16.14 -5.60
CA GLY A 665 -20.36 -15.81 -4.79
C GLY A 665 -19.35 -14.92 -5.52
N ASP A 666 -19.81 -14.11 -6.49
CA ASP A 666 -18.96 -13.19 -7.24
C ASP A 666 -18.91 -11.76 -6.67
N ASN A 667 -19.49 -11.58 -5.48
CA ASN A 667 -19.61 -10.32 -4.73
C ASN A 667 -20.44 -9.26 -5.46
N LYS A 668 -21.41 -9.69 -6.26
CA LYS A 668 -22.40 -8.80 -6.87
C LYS A 668 -23.80 -9.27 -6.58
N THR A 669 -24.72 -8.32 -6.54
CA THR A 669 -26.14 -8.57 -6.42
C THR A 669 -26.66 -9.19 -7.71
N ASP A 670 -27.20 -10.40 -7.59
CA ASP A 670 -27.87 -11.11 -8.66
C ASP A 670 -29.29 -10.60 -8.85
N ILE A 671 -29.66 -10.36 -10.11
CA ILE A 671 -31.03 -10.01 -10.46
C ILE A 671 -31.93 -11.22 -10.17
N SER A 672 -32.81 -11.08 -9.19
CA SER A 672 -33.51 -12.20 -8.59
C SER A 672 -34.91 -11.84 -8.10
N LEU A 673 -35.82 -12.81 -8.17
CA LEU A 673 -37.23 -12.66 -7.83
C LEU A 673 -37.84 -13.94 -7.25
N PHE A 674 -38.93 -13.77 -6.51
CA PHE A 674 -39.83 -14.84 -6.08
C PHE A 674 -41.21 -14.64 -6.70
N ARG A 675 -41.79 -15.74 -7.17
CA ARG A 675 -43.11 -15.78 -7.79
C ARG A 675 -44.11 -16.45 -6.83
N PRO A 676 -44.95 -15.67 -6.13
CA PRO A 676 -45.88 -16.23 -5.15
C PRO A 676 -46.93 -17.15 -5.77
N SER A 677 -47.35 -16.90 -7.02
CA SER A 677 -48.42 -17.68 -7.67
C SER A 677 -48.13 -19.18 -7.75
N ASN A 678 -46.87 -19.59 -7.70
CA ASN A 678 -46.45 -20.99 -7.74
C ASN A 678 -45.27 -21.34 -6.81
N GLY A 679 -44.82 -20.42 -5.95
CA GLY A 679 -43.75 -20.64 -4.99
C GLY A 679 -42.38 -20.87 -5.63
N GLN A 680 -42.06 -20.10 -6.69
CA GLN A 680 -40.81 -20.28 -7.44
C GLN A 680 -39.84 -19.12 -7.27
N TRP A 681 -38.56 -19.46 -7.09
CA TRP A 681 -37.44 -18.53 -7.15
C TRP A 681 -36.85 -18.51 -8.56
N TRP A 682 -36.45 -17.33 -9.00
CA TRP A 682 -35.73 -17.11 -10.25
C TRP A 682 -34.61 -16.12 -10.04
N PHE A 683 -33.40 -16.43 -10.48
CA PHE A 683 -32.27 -15.50 -10.41
C PHE A 683 -31.36 -15.66 -11.62
N THR A 684 -30.69 -14.58 -12.00
CA THR A 684 -29.69 -14.56 -13.06
C THR A 684 -28.35 -14.25 -12.45
N ARG A 685 -27.43 -15.21 -12.56
CA ARG A 685 -26.07 -15.14 -12.05
C ARG A 685 -25.26 -14.07 -12.76
N SER A 686 -24.65 -13.18 -12.00
CA SER A 686 -23.94 -12.03 -12.52
C SER A 686 -22.60 -12.42 -13.18
N SER A 687 -21.99 -13.52 -12.73
CA SER A 687 -20.70 -14.01 -13.23
C SER A 687 -20.77 -14.59 -14.65
N ASP A 688 -21.89 -15.20 -15.03
CA ASP A 688 -22.04 -15.94 -16.29
C ASP A 688 -23.37 -15.74 -17.05
N ASN A 689 -24.24 -14.87 -16.53
CA ASN A 689 -25.58 -14.57 -17.06
C ASN A 689 -26.49 -15.79 -17.21
N GLN A 690 -26.24 -16.89 -16.50
CA GLN A 690 -27.15 -18.04 -16.50
C GLN A 690 -28.34 -17.77 -15.58
N THR A 691 -29.54 -18.02 -16.10
CA THR A 691 -30.78 -17.95 -15.31
C THR A 691 -31.08 -19.31 -14.68
N VAL A 692 -31.33 -19.30 -13.38
CA VAL A 692 -31.77 -20.44 -12.58
C VAL A 692 -33.22 -20.23 -12.16
N GLY A 693 -34.03 -21.28 -12.23
CA GLY A 693 -35.40 -21.28 -11.77
C GLY A 693 -35.67 -22.53 -10.93
N MET A 694 -36.25 -22.36 -9.75
CA MET A 694 -36.48 -23.46 -8.81
C MET A 694 -37.76 -23.26 -8.00
N GLN A 695 -38.38 -24.36 -7.58
CA GLN A 695 -39.58 -24.32 -6.74
C GLN A 695 -39.19 -24.57 -5.27
N PHE A 696 -39.26 -23.54 -4.44
CA PHE A 696 -38.93 -23.63 -3.02
C PHE A 696 -39.72 -22.57 -2.24
N GLY A 697 -40.81 -23.01 -1.61
CA GLY A 697 -41.75 -22.15 -0.87
C GLY A 697 -43.19 -22.25 -1.38
N ASN A 698 -44.07 -21.48 -0.77
CA ASN A 698 -45.50 -21.33 -1.09
C ASN A 698 -45.85 -19.86 -1.31
N GLY A 699 -47.00 -19.59 -1.93
CA GLY A 699 -47.42 -18.23 -2.26
C GLY A 699 -47.75 -17.29 -1.10
N THR A 700 -47.72 -17.78 0.15
CA THR A 700 -47.92 -16.98 1.37
C THR A 700 -46.64 -16.87 2.20
N ASP A 701 -45.53 -17.44 1.74
CA ASP A 701 -44.28 -17.37 2.46
C ASP A 701 -43.61 -16.00 2.21
N GLU A 702 -42.93 -15.47 3.23
CA GLU A 702 -42.11 -14.27 3.14
C GLU A 702 -40.69 -14.67 2.71
N ILE A 703 -40.08 -13.91 1.81
CA ILE A 703 -38.74 -14.22 1.30
C ILE A 703 -37.66 -13.62 2.22
N VAL A 704 -36.65 -14.43 2.55
CA VAL A 704 -35.63 -14.08 3.54
C VAL A 704 -34.24 -14.63 3.14
N PRO A 705 -33.80 -14.42 1.89
CA PRO A 705 -32.54 -15.00 1.40
C PRO A 705 -31.34 -14.37 2.15
N ALA A 706 -30.39 -15.19 2.58
CA ALA A 706 -29.15 -14.80 3.24
C ALA A 706 -28.17 -16.00 3.25
N ASP A 707 -26.89 -15.79 3.57
CA ASP A 707 -25.91 -16.88 3.70
C ASP A 707 -25.98 -17.52 5.09
N PHE A 708 -26.87 -18.49 5.30
CA PHE A 708 -27.03 -19.16 6.59
C PHE A 708 -25.97 -20.25 6.85
N THR A 709 -25.20 -20.63 5.83
CA THR A 709 -24.19 -21.70 5.94
C THR A 709 -22.76 -21.19 6.10
N GLY A 710 -22.50 -19.94 5.72
CA GLY A 710 -21.21 -19.26 5.73
C GLY A 710 -20.31 -19.71 4.58
N ASP A 711 -20.91 -20.08 3.45
CA ASP A 711 -20.17 -20.53 2.26
C ASP A 711 -19.86 -19.42 1.26
N GLY A 712 -20.23 -18.17 1.60
CA GLY A 712 -20.02 -16.97 0.81
C GLY A 712 -21.07 -16.79 -0.27
N LYS A 713 -22.19 -17.52 -0.22
CA LYS A 713 -23.31 -17.41 -1.16
C LYS A 713 -24.63 -17.29 -0.44
N THR A 714 -25.56 -16.62 -1.09
CA THR A 714 -26.92 -16.47 -0.61
C THR A 714 -27.67 -17.79 -0.72
N ASP A 715 -28.17 -18.27 0.41
CA ASP A 715 -29.10 -19.39 0.43
C ASP A 715 -30.51 -18.93 0.05
N VAL A 716 -31.22 -19.79 -0.68
CA VAL A 716 -32.64 -19.56 -0.97
C VAL A 716 -33.44 -19.89 0.29
N ALA A 717 -34.11 -18.89 0.87
CA ALA A 717 -34.81 -19.07 2.13
C ALA A 717 -36.16 -18.34 2.19
N VAL A 718 -37.11 -18.98 2.88
CA VAL A 718 -38.46 -18.46 3.10
C VAL A 718 -38.87 -18.59 4.59
N TRP A 719 -39.62 -17.62 5.09
CA TRP A 719 -40.26 -17.66 6.41
C TRP A 719 -41.77 -17.85 6.28
N ARG A 720 -42.29 -18.87 6.94
CA ARG A 720 -43.72 -19.21 6.91
C ARG A 720 -44.41 -18.72 8.18
N SER A 721 -45.02 -17.55 8.09
CA SER A 721 -45.70 -16.87 9.20
C SER A 721 -46.81 -17.71 9.85
N SER A 722 -47.52 -18.56 9.08
CA SER A 722 -48.60 -19.41 9.59
C SER A 722 -48.15 -20.46 10.61
N VAL A 723 -46.86 -20.80 10.64
CA VAL A 723 -46.28 -21.79 11.55
C VAL A 723 -45.04 -21.28 12.30
N GLY A 724 -44.56 -20.07 12.00
CA GLY A 724 -43.34 -19.50 12.60
C GLY A 724 -42.10 -20.33 12.29
N GLN A 725 -41.93 -20.76 11.04
CA GLN A 725 -40.82 -21.62 10.62
C GLN A 725 -40.07 -21.04 9.43
N TRP A 726 -38.74 -21.08 9.51
CA TRP A 726 -37.82 -20.80 8.41
C TRP A 726 -37.56 -22.08 7.64
N PHE A 727 -37.46 -21.98 6.32
CA PHE A 727 -37.02 -23.04 5.43
C PHE A 727 -35.83 -22.51 4.63
N ILE A 728 -34.68 -23.14 4.77
CA ILE A 728 -33.40 -22.67 4.20
C ILE A 728 -32.88 -23.77 3.28
N LEU A 729 -32.71 -23.44 2.00
CA LEU A 729 -32.14 -24.31 0.98
C LEU A 729 -30.68 -23.92 0.76
N ARG A 730 -29.81 -24.86 1.09
CA ARG A 730 -28.35 -24.72 1.14
C ARG A 730 -27.77 -24.58 -0.26
N SER A 731 -26.96 -23.55 -0.48
CA SER A 731 -26.37 -23.23 -1.77
C SER A 731 -25.30 -24.25 -2.21
N GLU A 732 -24.63 -24.90 -1.26
CA GLU A 732 -23.50 -25.80 -1.52
C GLU A 732 -23.92 -27.21 -1.99
N ASP A 733 -25.13 -27.65 -1.66
CA ASP A 733 -25.59 -29.02 -1.97
C ASP A 733 -27.07 -29.18 -2.35
N ASN A 734 -27.87 -28.10 -2.34
CA ASN A 734 -29.31 -28.10 -2.60
C ASN A 734 -30.15 -28.96 -1.62
N SER A 735 -29.61 -29.33 -0.46
CA SER A 735 -30.42 -29.87 0.64
C SER A 735 -31.06 -28.72 1.43
N PHE A 736 -32.14 -29.00 2.18
CA PHE A 736 -32.78 -27.98 3.00
C PHE A 736 -33.01 -28.44 4.43
N TYR A 737 -33.07 -27.48 5.34
CA TYR A 737 -33.49 -27.69 6.72
C TYR A 737 -34.51 -26.62 7.13
N ALA A 738 -35.21 -26.88 8.24
CA ALA A 738 -36.20 -25.97 8.78
C ALA A 738 -35.86 -25.58 10.22
N VAL A 739 -36.07 -24.31 10.56
CA VAL A 739 -35.81 -23.75 11.89
C VAL A 739 -37.10 -23.17 12.47
N PRO A 740 -37.64 -23.72 13.58
CA PRO A 740 -38.86 -23.21 14.21
C PRO A 740 -38.55 -22.00 15.10
N PHE A 741 -38.39 -20.83 14.47
CA PHE A 741 -38.03 -19.59 15.15
C PHE A 741 -38.94 -18.43 14.75
N GLY A 742 -39.59 -17.83 15.75
CA GLY A 742 -40.57 -16.74 15.60
C GLY A 742 -42.02 -17.18 15.84
N SER A 743 -42.95 -16.27 15.59
CA SER A 743 -44.39 -16.47 15.77
C SER A 743 -45.17 -15.66 14.73
N SER A 744 -46.44 -16.03 14.49
CA SER A 744 -47.32 -15.30 13.58
C SER A 744 -47.39 -13.82 13.95
N GLY A 745 -47.13 -12.94 12.98
CA GLY A 745 -47.11 -11.48 13.16
C GLY A 745 -45.76 -10.90 13.56
N ASP A 746 -44.73 -11.73 13.73
CA ASP A 746 -43.33 -11.26 13.76
C ASP A 746 -42.86 -10.94 12.33
N VAL A 747 -41.85 -10.08 12.19
CA VAL A 747 -41.24 -9.68 10.93
C VAL A 747 -39.82 -10.30 10.84
N PRO A 748 -39.51 -11.12 9.83
CA PRO A 748 -38.21 -11.75 9.70
C PRO A 748 -37.13 -10.76 9.23
N THR A 749 -35.94 -10.84 9.82
CA THR A 749 -34.83 -9.88 9.61
C THR A 749 -33.47 -10.57 9.73
N PRO A 750 -33.13 -11.54 8.86
CA PRO A 750 -31.88 -12.28 8.98
C PRO A 750 -30.67 -11.36 8.74
N ALA A 751 -29.63 -11.52 9.54
CA ALA A 751 -28.32 -10.87 9.42
C ALA A 751 -27.31 -11.60 10.32
N ASP A 752 -26.01 -11.43 10.09
CA ASP A 752 -24.94 -12.03 10.91
C ASP A 752 -24.67 -11.21 12.18
N PHE A 753 -25.56 -11.26 13.18
CA PHE A 753 -25.49 -10.39 14.36
C PHE A 753 -24.34 -10.74 15.30
N ASP A 754 -23.74 -11.92 15.17
CA ASP A 754 -22.62 -12.36 15.99
C ASP A 754 -21.25 -12.30 15.30
N ALA A 755 -21.23 -11.93 14.01
CA ALA A 755 -20.08 -11.80 13.12
C ALA A 755 -19.27 -13.09 13.00
N ASP A 756 -19.96 -14.22 12.83
CA ASP A 756 -19.32 -15.52 12.59
C ASP A 756 -19.25 -15.92 11.10
N GLY A 757 -19.67 -15.01 10.22
CA GLY A 757 -19.73 -15.20 8.78
C GLY A 757 -21.01 -15.89 8.32
N LYS A 758 -22.02 -16.05 9.19
CA LYS A 758 -23.31 -16.68 8.85
C LYS A 758 -24.46 -15.78 9.23
N ALA A 759 -25.46 -15.71 8.36
CA ALA A 759 -26.72 -15.08 8.70
C ALA A 759 -27.43 -15.83 9.84
N ASP A 760 -27.86 -15.07 10.83
CA ASP A 760 -28.68 -15.57 11.92
C ASP A 760 -30.16 -15.51 11.56
N VAL A 761 -30.91 -16.48 12.09
CA VAL A 761 -32.38 -16.40 12.05
C VAL A 761 -32.86 -15.40 13.11
N ALA A 762 -33.47 -14.31 12.67
CA ALA A 762 -33.93 -13.24 13.55
C ALA A 762 -35.31 -12.72 13.16
N VAL A 763 -36.09 -12.35 14.17
CA VAL A 763 -37.42 -11.75 14.01
C VAL A 763 -37.62 -10.54 14.91
N PHE A 764 -38.28 -9.51 14.40
CA PHE A 764 -38.80 -8.40 15.18
C PHE A 764 -40.28 -8.62 15.48
N ARG A 765 -40.67 -8.56 16.75
CA ARG A 765 -42.05 -8.65 17.21
C ARG A 765 -42.66 -7.26 17.40
N PRO A 766 -43.54 -6.78 16.51
CA PRO A 766 -44.07 -5.42 16.59
C PRO A 766 -44.95 -5.19 17.83
N SER A 767 -45.65 -6.23 18.29
CA SER A 767 -46.57 -6.14 19.43
C SER A 767 -45.89 -5.80 20.77
N THR A 768 -44.60 -6.14 20.91
CA THR A 768 -43.81 -5.88 22.12
C THR A 768 -42.56 -5.03 21.85
N ALA A 769 -42.34 -4.63 20.59
CA ALA A 769 -41.12 -3.98 20.11
C ALA A 769 -39.85 -4.74 20.55
N THR A 770 -39.82 -6.04 20.26
CA THR A 770 -38.75 -6.93 20.73
C THR A 770 -38.12 -7.70 19.58
N TRP A 771 -36.80 -7.63 19.50
CA TRP A 771 -35.96 -8.43 18.62
C TRP A 771 -35.65 -9.76 19.30
N PHE A 772 -35.84 -10.84 18.57
CA PHE A 772 -35.40 -12.18 18.92
C PHE A 772 -34.42 -12.62 17.84
N ILE A 773 -33.18 -12.88 18.22
CA ILE A 773 -32.10 -13.26 17.31
C ILE A 773 -31.55 -14.58 17.83
N GLN A 774 -31.56 -15.63 17.01
CA GLN A 774 -30.88 -16.87 17.34
C GLN A 774 -29.53 -16.87 16.62
N ALA A 775 -28.53 -16.39 17.35
CA ALA A 775 -27.15 -16.29 16.86
C ALA A 775 -26.57 -17.69 16.63
N SER A 776 -25.94 -17.88 15.49
CA SER A 776 -25.34 -19.10 14.96
C SER A 776 -24.30 -19.70 15.91
N SER A 777 -23.53 -18.86 16.61
CA SER A 777 -22.44 -19.25 17.51
C SER A 777 -22.63 -18.83 18.97
N GLN A 778 -23.49 -17.84 19.26
CA GLN A 778 -23.63 -17.23 20.60
C GLN A 778 -24.98 -17.49 21.31
N GLY A 779 -25.90 -18.24 20.70
CA GLY A 779 -27.21 -18.56 21.28
C GLY A 779 -28.26 -17.45 21.10
N THR A 780 -29.37 -17.51 21.84
CA THR A 780 -30.49 -16.56 21.62
C THR A 780 -30.28 -15.22 22.33
N ILE A 781 -30.31 -14.14 21.56
CA ILE A 781 -30.30 -12.74 22.00
C ILE A 781 -31.75 -12.22 21.97
N ILE A 782 -32.17 -11.56 23.04
CA ILE A 782 -33.50 -10.93 23.14
C ILE A 782 -33.30 -9.48 23.52
N ARG A 783 -33.74 -8.55 22.66
CA ARG A 783 -33.53 -7.12 22.86
C ARG A 783 -34.80 -6.33 22.62
N GLN A 784 -35.25 -5.58 23.62
CA GLN A 784 -36.39 -4.68 23.47
C GLN A 784 -35.90 -3.34 22.90
N PHE A 785 -36.25 -3.06 21.65
CA PHE A 785 -35.81 -1.88 20.92
C PHE A 785 -36.83 -1.49 19.84
N GLY A 786 -37.37 -0.28 19.92
CA GLY A 786 -38.41 0.26 19.03
C GLY A 786 -39.77 0.49 19.72
N ALA A 787 -40.80 0.67 18.90
CA ALA A 787 -42.19 0.87 19.30
C ALA A 787 -43.17 0.25 18.28
N SER A 788 -44.45 0.17 18.66
CA SER A 788 -45.50 -0.33 17.76
C SER A 788 -45.64 0.57 16.52
N GLY A 789 -45.67 -0.06 15.34
CA GLY A 789 -45.72 0.63 14.05
C GLY A 789 -44.35 1.01 13.48
N ASP A 790 -43.26 0.68 14.17
CA ASP A 790 -41.92 0.82 13.62
C ASP A 790 -41.61 -0.32 12.62
N ILE A 791 -40.86 -0.01 11.58
CA ILE A 791 -40.38 -0.94 10.54
C ILE A 791 -38.94 -1.34 10.93
N PRO A 792 -38.65 -2.64 11.13
CA PRO A 792 -37.31 -3.08 11.50
C PRO A 792 -36.34 -2.94 10.33
N GLN A 793 -35.09 -2.59 10.62
CA GLN A 793 -33.99 -2.43 9.68
C GLN A 793 -32.73 -3.03 10.31
N VAL A 794 -31.81 -3.51 9.47
CA VAL A 794 -30.55 -4.12 9.89
C VAL A 794 -29.43 -3.66 8.96
N GLY A 795 -28.21 -3.56 9.49
CA GLY A 795 -27.02 -3.18 8.73
C GLY A 795 -25.92 -2.69 9.66
N ASP A 796 -24.67 -2.71 9.23
CA ASP A 796 -23.55 -2.20 10.03
C ASP A 796 -23.47 -0.67 9.88
N TYR A 797 -23.95 0.11 10.86
CA TYR A 797 -23.97 1.58 10.79
C TYR A 797 -22.77 2.23 11.48
N ASP A 798 -21.90 1.48 12.15
CA ASP A 798 -20.69 1.99 12.81
C ASP A 798 -19.36 1.44 12.28
N ASN A 799 -19.42 0.53 11.31
CA ASN A 799 -18.30 -0.15 10.64
C ASN A 799 -17.45 -0.96 11.61
N ASP A 800 -18.10 -1.76 12.46
CA ASP A 800 -17.43 -2.55 13.50
C ASP A 800 -17.32 -4.05 13.22
N GLY A 801 -17.90 -4.55 12.13
CA GLY A 801 -17.98 -6.01 11.92
C GLY A 801 -19.40 -6.57 12.02
N LYS A 802 -20.33 -5.84 12.62
CA LYS A 802 -21.60 -6.40 13.09
C LYS A 802 -22.78 -5.59 12.58
N PRO A 803 -23.79 -6.25 11.98
CA PRO A 803 -25.07 -5.65 11.72
C PRO A 803 -25.73 -5.17 13.03
N ASP A 804 -26.09 -3.90 13.05
CA ASP A 804 -26.85 -3.26 14.11
C ASP A 804 -28.35 -3.49 13.91
N ILE A 805 -29.09 -3.53 15.03
CA ILE A 805 -30.54 -3.42 14.96
C ILE A 805 -30.95 -1.96 14.84
N ALA A 806 -31.84 -1.68 13.89
CA ALA A 806 -32.38 -0.36 13.62
C ALA A 806 -33.89 -0.41 13.44
N ILE A 807 -34.56 0.72 13.64
CA ILE A 807 -35.97 0.89 13.28
C ILE A 807 -36.18 2.19 12.52
N TYR A 808 -37.12 2.17 11.58
CA TYR A 808 -37.73 3.37 11.00
C TYR A 808 -39.13 3.54 11.57
N ARG A 809 -39.45 4.74 12.05
CA ARG A 809 -40.75 5.12 12.59
C ARG A 809 -41.48 6.01 11.58
N PRO A 810 -42.39 5.46 10.76
CA PRO A 810 -43.02 6.22 9.68
C PRO A 810 -43.89 7.36 10.19
N SER A 811 -44.52 7.21 11.36
CA SER A 811 -45.45 8.21 11.92
C SER A 811 -44.82 9.59 12.14
N VAL A 812 -43.49 9.67 12.31
CA VAL A 812 -42.74 10.91 12.52
C VAL A 812 -41.49 11.02 11.63
N GLY A 813 -41.23 10.04 10.76
CA GLY A 813 -40.07 10.02 9.86
C GLY A 813 -38.73 9.91 10.60
N GLN A 814 -38.65 9.07 11.63
CA GLN A 814 -37.45 8.95 12.47
C GLN A 814 -36.77 7.59 12.34
N TRP A 815 -35.44 7.60 12.33
CA TRP A 815 -34.59 6.42 12.42
C TRP A 815 -34.00 6.32 13.82
N TRP A 816 -33.96 5.11 14.36
CA TRP A 816 -33.31 4.80 15.62
C TRP A 816 -32.43 3.57 15.41
N ILE A 817 -31.14 3.70 15.65
CA ILE A 817 -30.12 2.68 15.36
C ILE A 817 -29.35 2.40 16.64
N ASP A 818 -29.40 1.17 17.09
CA ASP A 818 -28.66 0.72 18.27
C ASP A 818 -27.34 0.09 17.84
N ARG A 819 -26.31 0.93 17.77
CA ARG A 819 -25.02 0.56 17.21
C ARG A 819 -24.19 -0.28 18.18
N SER A 820 -23.65 -1.41 17.74
CA SER A 820 -23.00 -2.44 18.55
C SER A 820 -21.75 -1.93 19.28
N SER A 821 -21.00 -0.99 18.70
CA SER A 821 -19.82 -0.39 19.31
C SER A 821 -19.94 1.11 19.59
N ALA A 822 -20.82 1.82 18.90
CA ALA A 822 -20.94 3.28 18.97
C ALA A 822 -22.18 3.79 19.72
N GLY A 823 -23.02 2.90 20.26
CA GLY A 823 -24.23 3.24 21.02
C GLY A 823 -25.35 3.86 20.17
N LEU A 824 -26.42 4.32 20.82
CA LEU A 824 -27.65 4.75 20.15
C LEU A 824 -27.47 6.00 19.27
N LEU A 825 -27.91 5.91 18.01
CA LEU A 825 -28.12 7.03 17.10
C LEU A 825 -29.62 7.19 16.82
N ALA A 826 -30.13 8.42 16.88
CA ALA A 826 -31.49 8.73 16.45
C ALA A 826 -31.48 9.99 15.58
N THR A 827 -32.13 9.92 14.42
CA THR A 827 -32.21 11.04 13.48
C THR A 827 -33.58 11.13 12.82
N GLN A 828 -33.98 12.34 12.42
CA GLN A 828 -35.23 12.54 11.68
C GLN A 828 -34.91 12.70 10.20
N PHE A 829 -35.26 11.70 9.40
CA PHE A 829 -35.00 11.67 7.96
C PHE A 829 -36.03 10.77 7.27
N GLY A 830 -37.04 11.38 6.64
CA GLY A 830 -38.12 10.68 5.93
C GLY A 830 -39.52 11.17 6.28
N VAL A 831 -40.53 10.59 5.65
CA VAL A 831 -41.97 10.76 5.89
C VAL A 831 -42.72 9.42 5.90
N SER A 832 -43.99 9.41 6.32
CA SER A 832 -44.75 8.19 6.57
C SER A 832 -45.01 7.29 5.35
N SER A 833 -44.89 7.82 4.14
CA SER A 833 -45.03 7.05 2.90
C SER A 833 -43.72 6.49 2.36
N ASP A 834 -42.59 6.84 2.97
CA ASP A 834 -41.28 6.44 2.48
C ASP A 834 -41.02 4.97 2.82
N ILE A 835 -40.36 4.29 1.89
CA ILE A 835 -39.98 2.89 1.98
C ILE A 835 -38.50 2.84 2.39
N PRO A 836 -38.16 2.34 3.60
CA PRO A 836 -36.78 2.16 4.04
C PRO A 836 -35.97 1.32 3.05
N ALA A 837 -34.72 1.73 2.81
CA ALA A 837 -33.82 1.06 1.88
C ALA A 837 -32.36 1.29 2.29
N ALA A 838 -32.05 1.13 3.57
CA ALA A 838 -30.73 1.38 4.14
C ALA A 838 -29.68 0.40 3.59
N MET A 839 -28.54 0.91 3.12
CA MET A 839 -27.41 0.16 2.54
C MET A 839 -26.20 1.12 2.39
N ASP A 840 -24.99 0.65 2.08
CA ASP A 840 -23.82 1.51 1.85
C ASP A 840 -23.81 2.10 0.43
N TYR A 841 -24.45 3.25 0.21
CA TYR A 841 -24.49 3.91 -1.11
C TYR A 841 -23.27 4.81 -1.36
N THR A 842 -22.46 5.09 -0.33
CA THR A 842 -21.30 5.97 -0.44
C THR A 842 -19.99 5.20 -0.65
N GLY A 843 -19.96 3.92 -0.29
CA GLY A 843 -18.79 3.04 -0.31
C GLY A 843 -17.83 3.32 0.83
N ASP A 844 -18.34 3.80 1.97
CA ASP A 844 -17.53 4.13 3.15
C ASP A 844 -17.43 2.96 4.15
N GLY A 845 -18.09 1.84 3.84
CA GLY A 845 -18.17 0.65 4.67
C GLY A 845 -19.25 0.72 5.75
N LYS A 846 -20.08 1.77 5.78
CA LYS A 846 -21.23 1.87 6.69
C LYS A 846 -22.54 1.83 5.92
N THR A 847 -23.54 1.25 6.55
CA THR A 847 -24.92 1.35 6.13
C THR A 847 -25.38 2.80 6.21
N ASP A 848 -25.73 3.40 5.08
CA ASP A 848 -26.35 4.71 5.02
C ASP A 848 -27.85 4.62 5.35
N ILE A 849 -28.36 5.65 6.01
CA ILE A 849 -29.80 5.79 6.20
C ILE A 849 -30.40 6.22 4.87
N ALA A 850 -31.24 5.37 4.28
CA ALA A 850 -31.86 5.67 3.00
C ALA A 850 -33.30 5.21 2.89
N PHE A 851 -34.04 5.84 1.98
CA PHE A 851 -35.39 5.43 1.63
C PHE A 851 -35.71 5.75 0.16
N TRP A 852 -36.65 5.00 -0.40
CA TRP A 852 -37.29 5.30 -1.67
C TRP A 852 -38.68 5.91 -1.43
N ARG A 853 -39.01 6.98 -2.15
CA ARG A 853 -40.28 7.70 -2.02
C ARG A 853 -41.22 7.35 -3.18
N PRO A 854 -42.31 6.58 -2.95
CA PRO A 854 -43.22 6.20 -4.03
C PRO A 854 -43.91 7.37 -4.71
N SER A 855 -44.20 8.46 -3.99
CA SER A 855 -44.92 9.60 -4.56
C SER A 855 -44.12 10.39 -5.61
N SER A 856 -42.78 10.34 -5.55
CA SER A 856 -41.89 11.02 -6.51
C SER A 856 -40.99 10.08 -7.31
N GLY A 857 -40.84 8.82 -6.92
CA GLY A 857 -39.90 7.88 -7.52
C GLY A 857 -38.43 8.19 -7.20
N GLU A 858 -38.17 8.92 -6.11
CA GLU A 858 -36.84 9.38 -5.72
C GLU A 858 -36.25 8.55 -4.58
N TRP A 859 -34.95 8.28 -4.67
CA TRP A 859 -34.11 7.77 -3.59
C TRP A 859 -33.55 8.93 -2.80
N PHE A 860 -33.51 8.79 -1.47
CA PHE A 860 -32.86 9.73 -0.57
C PHE A 860 -31.87 8.97 0.28
N VAL A 861 -30.62 9.43 0.30
CA VAL A 861 -29.52 8.82 1.05
C VAL A 861 -28.93 9.86 1.98
N LEU A 862 -29.04 9.62 3.29
CA LEU A 862 -28.37 10.36 4.34
C LEU A 862 -27.04 9.66 4.64
N ARG A 863 -25.97 10.39 4.33
CA ARG A 863 -24.59 9.94 4.37
C ARG A 863 -24.11 9.65 5.78
N SER A 864 -23.57 8.47 5.99
CA SER A 864 -22.97 8.01 7.25
C SER A 864 -21.75 8.85 7.67
N GLU A 865 -21.04 9.48 6.71
CA GLU A 865 -19.77 10.17 6.97
C GLU A 865 -19.96 11.53 7.65
N ASP A 866 -21.04 12.25 7.30
CA ASP A 866 -21.24 13.64 7.72
C ASP A 866 -22.71 14.06 7.96
N LEU A 867 -23.67 13.15 7.80
CA LEU A 867 -25.11 13.40 7.91
C LEU A 867 -25.65 14.44 6.91
N SER A 868 -24.92 14.73 5.82
CA SER A 868 -25.49 15.38 4.66
C SER A 868 -26.32 14.38 3.84
N PHE A 869 -27.16 14.84 2.93
CA PHE A 869 -27.94 13.92 2.10
C PHE A 869 -27.95 14.34 0.63
N TYR A 870 -28.15 13.36 -0.24
CA TYR A 870 -28.46 13.57 -1.64
C TYR A 870 -29.71 12.79 -2.04
N ALA A 871 -30.29 13.16 -3.18
CA ALA A 871 -31.45 12.48 -3.74
C ALA A 871 -31.25 12.15 -5.21
N VAL A 872 -31.77 11.01 -5.66
CA VAL A 872 -31.65 10.52 -7.03
C VAL A 872 -33.04 10.18 -7.58
N PRO A 873 -33.51 10.82 -8.66
CA PRO A 873 -34.80 10.50 -9.28
C PRO A 873 -34.68 9.24 -10.13
N PHE A 874 -34.88 8.07 -9.51
CA PHE A 874 -34.70 6.79 -10.17
C PHE A 874 -35.83 5.81 -9.81
N GLY A 875 -36.82 5.77 -10.70
CA GLY A 875 -38.02 4.94 -10.58
C GLY A 875 -39.30 5.71 -10.87
N THR A 876 -40.43 5.02 -10.75
CA THR A 876 -41.79 5.56 -10.87
C THR A 876 -42.67 5.02 -9.75
N SER A 877 -43.81 5.65 -9.48
CA SER A 877 -44.61 5.40 -8.27
C SER A 877 -45.16 3.99 -8.08
N THR A 878 -45.09 3.14 -9.11
CA THR A 878 -45.55 1.74 -9.06
C THR A 878 -44.41 0.73 -9.03
N ASP A 879 -43.17 1.20 -9.05
CA ASP A 879 -42.01 0.33 -9.01
C ASP A 879 -41.75 -0.14 -7.57
N LEU A 880 -41.08 -1.29 -7.44
CA LEU A 880 -40.64 -1.86 -6.17
C LEU A 880 -39.14 -1.59 -6.02
N PRO A 881 -38.66 -0.98 -4.92
CA PRO A 881 -37.25 -0.76 -4.70
C PRO A 881 -36.52 -2.08 -4.47
N ALA A 882 -35.32 -2.20 -5.02
CA ALA A 882 -34.48 -3.40 -4.93
C ALA A 882 -32.98 -3.02 -4.93
N PRO A 883 -32.52 -2.25 -3.94
CA PRO A 883 -31.12 -1.82 -3.88
C PRO A 883 -30.15 -3.01 -3.72
N GLY A 884 -28.92 -2.82 -4.17
CA GLY A 884 -27.85 -3.81 -4.10
C GLY A 884 -26.62 -3.34 -4.88
N ASP A 885 -25.45 -3.92 -4.65
CA ASP A 885 -24.26 -3.67 -5.46
C ASP A 885 -24.29 -4.55 -6.72
N TYR A 886 -24.82 -4.04 -7.84
CA TYR A 886 -24.97 -4.84 -9.06
C TYR A 886 -23.74 -4.76 -9.99
N ASP A 887 -22.75 -3.93 -9.67
CA ASP A 887 -21.57 -3.74 -10.51
C ASP A 887 -20.23 -4.12 -9.85
N GLY A 888 -20.27 -4.45 -8.56
CA GLY A 888 -19.20 -5.00 -7.74
C GLY A 888 -18.18 -3.96 -7.30
N ASP A 889 -18.59 -2.69 -7.19
CA ASP A 889 -17.71 -1.60 -6.78
C ASP A 889 -17.70 -1.36 -5.26
N GLY A 890 -18.43 -2.16 -4.50
CA GLY A 890 -18.59 -2.04 -3.06
C GLY A 890 -19.61 -0.97 -2.65
N LYS A 891 -20.45 -0.49 -3.57
CA LYS A 891 -21.52 0.47 -3.29
C LYS A 891 -22.88 -0.10 -3.66
N ALA A 892 -23.88 0.24 -2.87
CA ALA A 892 -25.26 0.02 -3.22
C ALA A 892 -25.69 0.89 -4.40
N ASP A 893 -26.30 0.27 -5.39
CA ASP A 893 -26.93 0.93 -6.52
C ASP A 893 -28.42 1.17 -6.25
N ALA A 894 -28.90 2.34 -6.65
CA ALA A 894 -30.34 2.60 -6.71
C ALA A 894 -30.96 1.76 -7.83
N ALA A 895 -31.87 0.85 -7.46
CA ALA A 895 -32.46 -0.10 -8.38
C ALA A 895 -33.93 -0.36 -8.09
N VAL A 896 -34.72 -0.56 -9.14
CA VAL A 896 -36.16 -0.81 -9.04
C VAL A 896 -36.61 -1.92 -9.99
N PHE A 897 -37.58 -2.72 -9.55
CA PHE A 897 -38.34 -3.65 -10.38
C PHE A 897 -39.69 -3.06 -10.71
N ARG A 898 -40.07 -3.06 -12.00
CA ARG A 898 -41.37 -2.59 -12.48
C ARG A 898 -42.30 -3.78 -12.75
N PRO A 899 -43.30 -4.06 -11.90
CA PRO A 899 -44.15 -5.23 -12.05
C PRO A 899 -44.96 -5.22 -13.35
N SER A 900 -45.48 -4.05 -13.75
CA SER A 900 -46.34 -3.90 -14.93
C SER A 900 -45.67 -4.29 -16.26
N THR A 901 -44.33 -4.29 -16.31
CA THR A 901 -43.54 -4.68 -17.48
C THR A 901 -42.57 -5.82 -17.21
N GLY A 902 -42.47 -6.33 -15.98
CA GLY A 902 -41.47 -7.32 -15.58
C GLY A 902 -40.02 -6.85 -15.84
N THR A 903 -39.73 -5.57 -15.61
CA THR A 903 -38.45 -4.95 -16.02
C THR A 903 -37.68 -4.39 -14.84
N TRP A 904 -36.38 -4.68 -14.78
CA TRP A 904 -35.43 -4.11 -13.85
C TRP A 904 -34.77 -2.88 -14.43
N TYR A 905 -34.60 -1.87 -13.59
CA TYR A 905 -33.81 -0.68 -13.86
C TYR A 905 -32.81 -0.54 -12.72
N VAL A 906 -31.52 -0.47 -13.04
CA VAL A 906 -30.43 -0.42 -12.06
C VAL A 906 -29.50 0.72 -12.44
N ASN A 907 -29.29 1.68 -11.53
CA ASN A 907 -28.40 2.81 -11.73
C ASN A 907 -27.00 2.48 -11.18
N ARG A 908 -26.21 1.74 -11.96
CA ARG A 908 -24.92 1.23 -11.51
C ARG A 908 -23.90 2.35 -11.35
N SER A 909 -23.33 2.45 -10.16
CA SER A 909 -22.43 3.49 -9.65
C SER A 909 -21.23 3.74 -10.57
N THR A 910 -20.65 2.69 -11.17
CA THR A 910 -19.46 2.77 -12.03
C THR A 910 -19.69 2.31 -13.46
N GLN A 911 -20.76 1.56 -13.72
CA GLN A 911 -21.04 0.96 -15.03
C GLN A 911 -22.27 1.51 -15.76
N GLY A 912 -22.91 2.56 -15.24
CA GLY A 912 -24.07 3.21 -15.84
C GLY A 912 -25.34 2.35 -15.83
N ILE A 913 -26.43 2.87 -16.38
CA ILE A 913 -27.76 2.27 -16.22
C ILE A 913 -27.88 0.92 -16.93
N LEU A 914 -28.28 -0.12 -16.18
CA LEU A 914 -28.73 -1.40 -16.69
C LEU A 914 -30.26 -1.44 -16.76
N ILE A 915 -30.79 -1.92 -17.89
CA ILE A 915 -32.22 -2.17 -18.09
C ILE A 915 -32.36 -3.59 -18.62
N THR A 916 -33.10 -4.44 -17.90
CA THR A 916 -33.30 -5.82 -18.32
C THR A 916 -34.72 -6.31 -18.05
N ALA A 917 -35.29 -7.05 -19.00
CA ALA A 917 -36.61 -7.65 -18.85
C ALA A 917 -36.44 -9.04 -18.20
N PHE A 918 -36.78 -9.13 -16.92
CA PHE A 918 -36.64 -10.34 -16.12
C PHE A 918 -37.69 -10.38 -15.01
N GLY A 919 -38.81 -11.07 -15.27
CA GLY A 919 -39.93 -11.21 -14.34
C GLY A 919 -41.28 -11.04 -15.03
N VAL A 920 -42.35 -11.19 -14.25
CA VAL A 920 -43.74 -10.93 -14.65
C VAL A 920 -44.49 -10.19 -13.55
N ASP A 921 -45.69 -9.70 -13.86
CA ASP A 921 -46.56 -9.04 -12.89
C ASP A 921 -46.90 -9.99 -11.72
N GLY A 922 -46.75 -9.49 -10.50
CA GLY A 922 -46.91 -10.26 -9.26
C GLY A 922 -45.63 -10.95 -8.75
N ASP A 923 -44.50 -10.88 -9.47
CA ASP A 923 -43.20 -11.29 -8.93
C ASP A 923 -42.70 -10.25 -7.90
N LEU A 924 -42.02 -10.73 -6.86
CA LEU A 924 -41.39 -9.93 -5.80
C LEU A 924 -39.88 -9.93 -6.04
N PRO A 925 -39.21 -8.76 -6.14
CA PRO A 925 -37.74 -8.72 -6.22
C PRO A 925 -37.15 -9.32 -4.94
N ALA A 926 -36.03 -10.04 -5.01
CA ALA A 926 -35.38 -10.55 -3.81
C ALA A 926 -34.44 -9.54 -3.12
N PRO A 927 -33.61 -8.76 -3.84
CA PRO A 927 -32.79 -7.72 -3.22
C PRO A 927 -33.67 -6.64 -2.58
N GLY A 928 -33.40 -6.32 -1.31
CA GLY A 928 -34.09 -5.28 -0.55
C GLY A 928 -35.60 -5.45 -0.36
N TYR A 929 -36.18 -6.60 -0.67
CA TYR A 929 -37.57 -6.89 -0.34
C TYR A 929 -37.67 -7.34 1.11
N GLN A 930 -37.66 -6.35 2.00
CA GLN A 930 -38.10 -6.49 3.38
C GLN A 930 -39.01 -5.30 3.66
N LEU A 931 -40.28 -5.40 3.26
CA LEU A 931 -41.28 -4.46 3.72
C LEU A 931 -42.51 -5.19 4.26
N PRO A 932 -43.05 -4.71 5.39
CA PRO A 932 -44.11 -5.35 6.16
C PRO A 932 -45.49 -5.33 5.50
#